data_AF-A0A412WUK1-F1
#
_entry.id   AF-A0A412WUK1-F1
#
_cell.length_a   1.000
_cell.length_b   1.000
_cell.length_c   1.000
_cell.angle_alpha   90.00
_cell.angle_beta   90.00
_cell.angle_gamma   90.00
#
_symmetry.space_group_name_H-M   'P 1'
#
loop_
_entity.id
_entity.type
_entity.pdbx_description
1 polymer ?
#
loop_
_entity_poly.entity_id
_entity_poly.type
_entity_poly.pdbx_seq_one_letter_code
_entity_poly.pdbx_strand_id
1 'polypeptide(L)'
;MNRIGLIILYELKLILRNWLFILYVIISVVIIGVVQVCIQDERLPYSLRALSCAIPFTSAYIFNYIQSVFAIFFTIDFIRRTEHADSLDSIEIRPYMNIEYLTGKMIAIVVMGIGVNILVVLATMLFHVNIPSPEFTLFPYVFYLVTLNVPTLLFWVGISFFMVHVVRIPFLALFILLGYLLLNTFILSNVAYGSIDVWSTDVPNVFSSLTGHVGPGLYLLQRFSFVVLAGGMLLGSVIFQKRLTDRERCFRKLLGVAIGAVVLGGMLGYGYYSHYEEMNQKRKDYLVQYEKNRPEQNIEIKSQDIVFKQEGDQIMVVDDLILENNCSRKIEKIGLFLNPGLQVEQIKTEDRVIDFVREKQVLVLKECFLPHEVKCIRISYIGEIDESICYLDLGDKIHTNPLDNQAIMSHGRHAAFVSDRFTWLTPECLWYPVRIPPVDPLLPNQSERDFTSFRLSVICDTTLTVISQGVRIRNKDTVCFTNMQALSGLTLCMGEYRQRSLDDGRIRYNLYYFSENGALYKQFNGSKDGVRAGLEESMGYFEYNQGIDYPFDELSMIELPVSCCLQIRNGGTILQPEFVFQMENLCDRNTYYSLEDRVKWFRGFDSNRSTTEIESEMVSAFLKESFDLKEYKNVGISLRNILSGRYLASEEQENPFSIAPMFTNFSGYIFSEKYPCVDKIIISLLRRESNVTFDLNQIGVSHEDQAILTLGSQSLQELLFNKESTPFLETIIYLKSHYLKNLLLSFFTEEELDIFLREFKEQNTFQRIDIDDFINEFDRRFSFDIRGVIDKLYHDRQLPQFHIQNIAQWSEGENAVVEFDVWNSSAVEGVISLYARKNDIGSQTEKVGCRVIAGGECSRMYVPIPYKTEEIIVHTNLSANIPQVYSRQFWTRLEPLPSHVEREPLDTSCFLASAKEYIVDDESAGFRVVEEKSRRLFMHALSLDKDTVKYGSSIDFLLKKSPGWVASVFSGAYGNPVRSFHGKTAGKGNSWVEWETELPEAGEYEVFVYQTDLNKRFQFNADLYSYYYTLEQGDLNVVDIVVDVNQRDERKIRTKENDGSENEIVYSMYQKPNDWVPVGTYYLEKGKVKMKLYDRGAFPGQLIFADAVKWVKK
;
A
#
# COMPACT_ATOMS: atom_id res chain seq x y z
N MET A 1 -19.75 -58.00 14.33
CA MET A 1 -19.72 -56.61 13.82
C MET A 1 -19.78 -55.67 15.00
N ASN A 2 -18.82 -54.74 15.08
CA ASN A 2 -18.71 -53.76 16.17
C ASN A 2 -19.98 -52.87 16.20
N ARG A 3 -20.63 -52.67 17.36
CA ARG A 3 -21.92 -51.93 17.47
C ARG A 3 -21.83 -50.52 16.87
N ILE A 4 -20.69 -49.86 17.05
CA ILE A 4 -20.34 -48.57 16.45
C ILE A 4 -20.44 -48.61 14.92
N GLY A 5 -19.97 -49.69 14.28
CA GLY A 5 -20.02 -49.85 12.81
C GLY A 5 -21.44 -49.93 12.26
N LEU A 6 -22.37 -50.56 12.99
CA LEU A 6 -23.79 -50.58 12.62
C LEU A 6 -24.43 -49.19 12.72
N ILE A 7 -24.10 -48.43 13.78
CA ILE A 7 -24.57 -47.05 13.96
C ILE A 7 -24.05 -46.16 12.83
N ILE A 8 -22.76 -46.28 12.48
CA ILE A 8 -22.17 -45.56 11.35
C ILE A 8 -22.94 -45.87 10.06
N LEU A 9 -23.11 -47.14 9.70
CA LEU A 9 -23.81 -47.54 8.47
C LEU A 9 -25.25 -47.05 8.41
N TYR A 10 -25.96 -47.05 9.55
CA TYR A 10 -27.32 -46.54 9.63
C TYR A 10 -27.36 -45.02 9.44
N GLU A 11 -26.51 -44.29 10.15
CA GLU A 11 -26.47 -42.82 10.07
C GLU A 11 -26.01 -42.34 8.69
N LEU A 12 -25.04 -43.02 8.05
CA LEU A 12 -24.62 -42.73 6.68
C LEU A 12 -25.81 -42.80 5.70
N LYS A 13 -26.66 -43.84 5.81
CA LYS A 13 -27.87 -43.98 4.97
C LYS A 13 -28.89 -42.86 5.24
N LEU A 14 -29.01 -42.40 6.49
CA LEU A 14 -29.90 -41.29 6.83
C LEU A 14 -29.38 -39.97 6.27
N ILE A 15 -28.08 -39.68 6.42
CA ILE A 15 -27.46 -38.45 5.91
C ILE A 15 -27.59 -38.39 4.39
N LEU A 16 -27.34 -39.49 3.67
CA LEU A 16 -27.48 -39.57 2.22
C LEU A 16 -28.90 -39.25 1.71
N ARG A 17 -29.92 -39.45 2.53
CA ARG A 17 -31.33 -39.15 2.19
C ARG A 17 -31.78 -37.78 2.69
N ASN A 18 -30.96 -37.07 3.45
CA ASN A 18 -31.30 -35.78 4.02
C ASN A 18 -31.15 -34.67 2.96
N TRP A 19 -32.19 -33.85 2.80
CA TRP A 19 -32.18 -32.73 1.88
C TRP A 19 -31.06 -31.72 2.20
N LEU A 20 -30.73 -31.52 3.47
CA LEU A 20 -29.64 -30.63 3.88
C LEU A 20 -28.27 -31.14 3.39
N PHE A 21 -28.09 -32.45 3.31
CA PHE A 21 -26.87 -33.05 2.74
C PHE A 21 -26.82 -32.94 1.22
N ILE A 22 -27.94 -33.16 0.54
CA ILE A 22 -28.04 -32.96 -0.91
C ILE A 22 -27.74 -31.49 -1.26
N LEU A 23 -28.32 -30.55 -0.50
CA LEU A 23 -28.06 -29.12 -0.63
C LEU A 23 -26.59 -28.79 -0.39
N TYR A 24 -25.96 -29.36 0.65
CA TYR A 24 -24.54 -29.20 0.92
C TYR A 24 -23.68 -29.61 -0.28
N VAL A 25 -23.93 -30.78 -0.87
CA VAL A 25 -23.20 -31.26 -2.05
C VAL A 25 -23.41 -30.34 -3.25
N ILE A 26 -24.67 -29.99 -3.57
CA ILE A 26 -25.00 -29.13 -4.71
C ILE A 26 -24.34 -27.75 -4.56
N ILE A 27 -24.51 -27.10 -3.40
CA ILE A 27 -23.92 -25.78 -3.15
C ILE A 27 -22.40 -25.85 -3.23
N SER A 28 -21.77 -26.89 -2.66
CA SER A 28 -20.32 -27.05 -2.71
C SER A 28 -19.81 -27.17 -4.15
N VAL A 29 -20.44 -28.00 -4.98
CA VAL A 29 -20.03 -28.20 -6.38
C VAL A 29 -20.30 -26.96 -7.22
N VAL A 30 -21.47 -26.31 -7.06
CA VAL A 30 -21.83 -25.12 -7.83
C VAL A 30 -20.95 -23.94 -7.45
N ILE A 31 -20.76 -23.66 -6.16
CA ILE A 31 -19.89 -22.55 -5.72
C ILE A 31 -18.46 -22.79 -6.18
N ILE A 32 -17.91 -24.00 -5.99
CA ILE A 32 -16.54 -24.29 -6.45
C ILE A 32 -16.45 -24.18 -7.96
N GLY A 33 -17.45 -24.66 -8.72
CA GLY A 33 -17.49 -24.47 -10.17
C GLY A 33 -17.48 -22.98 -10.57
N VAL A 34 -18.31 -22.15 -9.95
CA VAL A 34 -18.35 -20.69 -10.19
C VAL A 34 -17.03 -20.05 -9.82
N VAL A 35 -16.47 -20.37 -8.64
CA VAL A 35 -15.17 -19.87 -8.18
C VAL A 35 -14.07 -20.23 -9.15
N GLN A 36 -14.04 -21.47 -9.66
CA GLN A 36 -13.04 -21.88 -10.65
C GLN A 36 -13.19 -21.10 -11.96
N VAL A 37 -14.40 -20.87 -12.44
CA VAL A 37 -14.65 -20.02 -13.62
C VAL A 37 -14.22 -18.57 -13.35
N CYS A 38 -14.47 -18.03 -12.16
CA CYS A 38 -14.06 -16.68 -11.80
C CYS A 38 -12.54 -16.55 -11.67
N ILE A 39 -11.84 -17.50 -11.04
CA ILE A 39 -10.36 -17.51 -10.94
C ILE A 39 -9.70 -17.56 -12.34
N GLN A 40 -10.42 -18.09 -13.32
CA GLN A 40 -9.98 -18.09 -14.72
C GLN A 40 -10.21 -16.75 -15.42
N ASP A 41 -11.12 -15.90 -14.92
CA ASP A 41 -11.33 -14.54 -15.43
C ASP A 41 -10.05 -13.73 -15.23
N GLU A 42 -9.57 -13.10 -16.30
CA GLU A 42 -8.38 -12.26 -16.31
C GLU A 42 -8.54 -11.00 -15.44
N ARG A 43 -9.78 -10.65 -15.07
CA ARG A 43 -10.06 -9.54 -14.15
C ARG A 43 -9.74 -9.87 -12.69
N LEU A 44 -9.55 -11.14 -12.33
CA LEU A 44 -9.11 -11.52 -10.99
C LEU A 44 -7.57 -11.54 -10.89
N PRO A 45 -7.01 -11.26 -9.68
CA PRO A 45 -5.58 -11.25 -9.45
C PRO A 45 -4.89 -12.55 -9.84
N TYR A 46 -3.78 -12.41 -10.56
CA TYR A 46 -2.94 -13.50 -11.05
C TYR A 46 -2.38 -14.37 -9.92
N SER A 47 -2.16 -13.80 -8.73
CA SER A 47 -1.73 -14.52 -7.51
C SER A 47 -2.57 -15.76 -7.18
N LEU A 48 -3.87 -15.77 -7.50
CA LEU A 48 -4.78 -16.92 -7.28
C LEU A 48 -4.48 -18.14 -8.16
N ARG A 49 -3.65 -17.97 -9.19
CA ARG A 49 -3.27 -19.01 -10.16
C ARG A 49 -1.78 -19.04 -10.52
N ALA A 50 -0.95 -18.18 -9.94
CA ALA A 50 0.48 -18.05 -10.27
C ALA A 50 1.30 -19.28 -9.84
N LEU A 51 1.02 -19.83 -8.66
CA LEU A 51 1.74 -20.96 -8.09
C LEU A 51 0.98 -22.27 -8.31
N SER A 52 1.70 -23.38 -8.42
CA SER A 52 1.11 -24.72 -8.60
C SER A 52 0.17 -25.11 -7.45
N CYS A 53 0.35 -24.52 -6.27
CA CYS A 53 -0.50 -24.73 -5.10
C CYS A 53 -1.65 -23.72 -4.94
N ALA A 54 -1.74 -22.68 -5.78
CA ALA A 54 -2.69 -21.58 -5.59
C ALA A 54 -4.15 -22.01 -5.82
N ILE A 55 -4.42 -22.70 -6.93
CA ILE A 55 -5.73 -23.28 -7.24
C ILE A 55 -6.21 -24.27 -6.15
N PRO A 56 -5.42 -25.30 -5.77
CA PRO A 56 -5.86 -26.23 -4.73
C PRO A 56 -6.04 -25.56 -3.36
N PHE A 57 -5.20 -24.59 -2.99
CA PHE A 57 -5.36 -23.84 -1.75
C PHE A 57 -6.65 -23.03 -1.75
N THR A 58 -6.88 -22.23 -2.79
CA THR A 58 -8.04 -21.31 -2.87
C THR A 58 -9.35 -22.09 -2.82
N SER A 59 -9.44 -23.22 -3.53
CA SER A 59 -10.59 -24.12 -3.44
C SER A 59 -10.77 -24.69 -2.03
N ALA A 60 -9.70 -25.18 -1.40
CA ALA A 60 -9.76 -25.74 -0.06
C ALA A 60 -10.19 -24.70 0.98
N TYR A 61 -9.63 -23.49 0.89
CA TYR A 61 -9.92 -22.37 1.75
C TYR A 61 -11.39 -21.94 1.64
N ILE A 62 -11.89 -21.64 0.43
CA ILE A 62 -13.29 -21.25 0.22
C ILE A 62 -14.25 -22.38 0.66
N PHE A 63 -13.90 -23.62 0.36
CA PHE A 63 -14.70 -24.76 0.76
C PHE A 63 -14.81 -24.89 2.29
N ASN A 64 -13.77 -24.53 3.06
CA ASN A 64 -13.83 -24.58 4.52
C ASN A 64 -14.91 -23.66 5.11
N TYR A 65 -15.22 -22.53 4.48
CA TYR A 65 -16.35 -21.68 4.91
C TYR A 65 -17.67 -22.43 4.76
N ILE A 66 -17.91 -23.00 3.57
CA ILE A 66 -19.13 -23.76 3.26
C ILE A 66 -19.25 -24.94 4.24
N GLN A 67 -18.18 -25.73 4.36
CA GLN A 67 -18.13 -26.88 5.23
C GLN A 67 -18.40 -26.52 6.70
N SER A 68 -17.83 -25.43 7.21
CA SER A 68 -18.01 -25.00 8.60
C SER A 68 -19.47 -24.66 8.90
N VAL A 69 -20.13 -23.93 8.00
CA VAL A 69 -21.57 -23.60 8.10
C VAL A 69 -22.39 -24.89 8.12
N PHE A 70 -22.16 -25.80 7.17
CA PHE A 70 -22.92 -27.04 7.10
C PHE A 70 -22.64 -28.00 8.28
N ALA A 71 -21.42 -28.07 8.80
CA ALA A 71 -21.08 -28.86 9.97
C ALA A 71 -21.88 -28.43 11.22
N ILE A 72 -22.07 -27.12 11.41
CA ILE A 72 -22.93 -26.56 12.47
C ILE A 72 -24.38 -27.01 12.25
N PHE A 73 -24.93 -26.82 11.05
CA PHE A 73 -26.31 -27.18 10.75
C PHE A 73 -26.59 -28.69 10.86
N PHE A 74 -25.70 -29.56 10.38
CA PHE A 74 -25.86 -31.02 10.51
C PHE A 74 -25.94 -31.46 11.97
N THR A 75 -25.12 -30.86 12.82
CA THR A 75 -25.07 -31.19 14.25
C THR A 75 -26.35 -30.76 14.97
N ILE A 76 -26.91 -29.61 14.62
CA ILE A 76 -28.16 -29.11 15.20
C ILE A 76 -29.38 -29.88 14.68
N ASP A 77 -29.42 -30.19 13.38
CA ASP A 77 -30.46 -31.02 12.78
C ASP A 77 -30.50 -32.42 13.40
N PHE A 78 -29.33 -32.98 13.75
CA PHE A 78 -29.25 -34.22 14.52
C PHE A 78 -29.99 -34.13 15.86
N ILE A 79 -29.82 -33.03 16.61
CA ILE A 79 -30.44 -32.88 17.93
C ILE A 79 -31.94 -32.66 17.82
N ARG A 80 -32.38 -31.88 16.83
CA ARG A 80 -33.79 -31.70 16.54
C ARG A 80 -34.48 -33.03 16.15
N ARG A 81 -33.79 -33.89 15.39
CA ARG A 81 -34.28 -35.24 15.03
C ARG A 81 -34.37 -36.18 16.24
N THR A 82 -33.49 -36.03 17.23
CA THR A 82 -33.55 -36.83 18.47
C THR A 82 -34.60 -36.32 19.44
N GLU A 83 -34.79 -35.00 19.58
CA GLU A 83 -35.89 -34.42 20.39
C GLU A 83 -37.29 -34.76 19.82
N HIS A 84 -37.45 -34.90 18.50
CA HIS A 84 -38.71 -35.40 17.93
C HIS A 84 -38.91 -36.91 18.16
N ALA A 85 -37.83 -37.68 18.34
CA ALA A 85 -37.88 -39.10 18.67
C ALA A 85 -38.11 -39.37 20.18
N ASP A 86 -37.95 -38.37 21.06
CA ASP A 86 -38.12 -38.50 22.52
C ASP A 86 -39.50 -39.01 22.96
N SER A 87 -40.53 -38.84 22.11
CA SER A 87 -41.85 -39.41 22.37
C SER A 87 -41.89 -40.96 22.31
N LEU A 88 -40.88 -41.60 21.70
CA LEU A 88 -40.70 -43.06 21.61
C LEU A 88 -39.52 -43.60 22.44
N ASP A 89 -38.58 -42.75 22.89
CA ASP A 89 -37.38 -43.15 23.65
C ASP A 89 -37.69 -43.81 25.01
N SER A 90 -38.87 -43.55 25.58
CA SER A 90 -39.35 -44.21 26.81
C SER A 90 -39.71 -45.70 26.62
N ILE A 91 -39.87 -46.17 25.38
CA ILE A 91 -40.31 -47.53 25.04
C ILE A 91 -39.18 -48.36 24.39
N GLU A 92 -38.17 -47.72 23.80
CA GLU A 92 -37.03 -48.40 23.16
C GLU A 92 -35.91 -48.79 24.15
N ILE A 93 -35.78 -50.08 24.46
CA ILE A 93 -34.59 -50.62 25.15
C ILE A 93 -33.44 -50.70 24.14
N ARG A 94 -32.53 -49.72 24.18
CA ARG A 94 -31.37 -49.65 23.29
C ARG A 94 -30.17 -50.45 23.85
N PRO A 95 -29.59 -51.39 23.10
CA PRO A 95 -28.49 -52.24 23.60
C PRO A 95 -27.09 -51.60 23.45
N TYR A 96 -26.97 -50.27 23.35
CA TYR A 96 -25.71 -49.56 23.08
C TYR A 96 -25.47 -48.40 24.04
N MET A 97 -24.19 -48.06 24.30
CA MET A 97 -23.79 -46.97 25.20
C MET A 97 -23.81 -45.59 24.51
N ASN A 98 -23.92 -44.50 25.28
CA ASN A 98 -23.82 -43.12 24.77
C ASN A 98 -22.55 -42.88 23.95
N ILE A 99 -21.41 -43.42 24.41
CA ILE A 99 -20.14 -43.35 23.67
C ILE A 99 -20.25 -44.07 22.31
N GLU A 100 -20.86 -45.25 22.25
CA GLU A 100 -21.00 -46.00 20.99
C GLU A 100 -21.93 -45.26 20.02
N TYR A 101 -23.02 -44.70 20.54
CA TYR A 101 -24.01 -43.93 19.77
C TYR A 101 -23.45 -42.63 19.21
N LEU A 102 -22.92 -41.77 20.08
CA LEU A 102 -22.44 -40.45 19.69
C LEU A 102 -21.20 -40.55 18.82
N THR A 103 -20.23 -41.40 19.19
CA THR A 103 -19.03 -41.63 18.37
C THR A 103 -19.40 -42.20 16.99
N GLY A 104 -20.34 -43.14 16.92
CA GLY A 104 -20.78 -43.69 15.63
C GLY A 104 -21.40 -42.62 14.71
N LYS A 105 -22.21 -41.71 15.27
CA LYS A 105 -22.81 -40.61 14.50
C LYS A 105 -21.82 -39.53 14.08
N MET A 106 -20.92 -39.16 14.99
CA MET A 106 -19.88 -38.17 14.67
C MET A 106 -18.95 -38.69 13.59
N ILE A 107 -18.55 -39.97 13.66
CA ILE A 107 -17.79 -40.62 12.57
C ILE A 107 -18.58 -40.59 11.27
N ALA A 108 -19.89 -40.85 11.28
CA ALA A 108 -20.70 -40.79 10.06
C ALA A 108 -20.72 -39.38 9.44
N ILE A 109 -20.88 -38.32 10.23
CA ILE A 109 -20.84 -36.92 9.73
C ILE A 109 -19.45 -36.60 9.18
N VAL A 110 -18.37 -36.95 9.89
CA VAL A 110 -17.00 -36.72 9.44
C VAL A 110 -16.70 -37.48 8.16
N VAL A 111 -17.08 -38.76 8.05
CA VAL A 111 -16.90 -39.58 6.83
C VAL A 111 -17.65 -38.98 5.65
N MET A 112 -18.89 -38.52 5.85
CA MET A 112 -19.66 -37.86 4.79
C MET A 112 -19.03 -36.52 4.39
N GLY A 113 -18.56 -35.72 5.36
CA GLY A 113 -17.81 -34.49 5.11
C GLY A 113 -16.55 -34.74 4.29
N ILE A 114 -15.74 -35.75 4.65
CA ILE A 114 -14.56 -36.16 3.88
C ILE A 114 -14.95 -36.61 2.47
N GLY A 115 -16.07 -37.32 2.30
CA GLY A 115 -16.58 -37.69 0.98
C GLY A 115 -16.86 -36.47 0.10
N VAL A 116 -17.49 -35.42 0.65
CA VAL A 116 -17.71 -34.16 -0.08
C VAL A 116 -16.41 -33.42 -0.37
N ASN A 117 -15.46 -33.42 0.57
CA ASN A 117 -14.12 -32.87 0.32
C ASN A 117 -13.44 -33.52 -0.88
N ILE A 118 -13.42 -34.85 -0.93
CA ILE A 118 -12.82 -35.59 -2.05
C ILE A 118 -13.51 -35.21 -3.36
N LEU A 119 -14.84 -35.11 -3.35
CA LEU A 119 -15.60 -34.68 -4.52
C LEU A 119 -15.22 -33.27 -4.98
N VAL A 120 -15.06 -32.32 -4.06
CA VAL A 120 -14.65 -30.94 -4.37
C VAL A 120 -13.21 -30.88 -4.89
N VAL A 121 -12.30 -31.66 -4.30
CA VAL A 121 -10.92 -31.80 -4.77
C VAL A 121 -10.89 -32.35 -6.19
N LEU A 122 -11.64 -33.42 -6.48
CA LEU A 122 -11.74 -34.01 -7.82
C LEU A 122 -12.35 -33.04 -8.84
N ALA A 123 -13.39 -32.29 -8.45
CA ALA A 123 -13.98 -31.25 -9.29
C ALA A 123 -12.95 -30.16 -9.62
N THR A 124 -12.21 -29.68 -8.61
CA THR A 124 -11.15 -28.68 -8.80
C THR A 124 -10.04 -29.19 -9.71
N MET A 125 -9.60 -30.44 -9.55
CA MET A 125 -8.61 -31.07 -10.44
C MET A 125 -9.10 -31.14 -11.88
N LEU A 126 -10.37 -31.53 -12.09
CA LEU A 126 -10.96 -31.60 -13.42
C LEU A 126 -10.96 -30.23 -14.10
N PHE A 127 -11.30 -29.16 -13.38
CA PHE A 127 -11.20 -27.80 -13.92
C PHE A 127 -9.75 -27.44 -14.25
N HIS A 128 -8.80 -27.68 -13.33
CA HIS A 128 -7.39 -27.31 -13.52
C HIS A 128 -6.74 -27.97 -14.75
N VAL A 129 -6.95 -29.28 -14.97
CA VAL A 129 -6.32 -30.01 -16.08
C VAL A 129 -6.78 -29.51 -17.46
N ASN A 130 -7.96 -28.90 -17.54
CA ASN A 130 -8.50 -28.39 -18.81
C ASN A 130 -8.06 -26.95 -19.13
N ILE A 131 -7.12 -26.38 -18.38
CA ILE A 131 -6.69 -24.98 -18.51
C ILE A 131 -5.21 -24.92 -18.90
N PRO A 132 -4.81 -24.00 -19.79
CA PRO A 132 -3.41 -23.62 -19.99
C PRO A 132 -2.93 -22.75 -18.81
N SER A 133 -2.77 -23.33 -17.62
CA SER A 133 -2.26 -22.68 -16.39
C SER A 133 -1.01 -23.42 -15.87
N PRO A 134 -0.31 -22.96 -14.80
CA PRO A 134 1.01 -23.52 -14.46
C PRO A 134 0.94 -25.01 -14.09
N GLU A 135 2.10 -25.67 -14.09
CA GLU A 135 2.23 -27.12 -14.03
C GLU A 135 1.34 -27.76 -12.95
N PHE A 136 0.42 -28.63 -13.38
CA PHE A 136 -0.44 -29.40 -12.49
C PHE A 136 0.42 -30.30 -11.59
N THR A 137 0.29 -30.13 -10.27
CA THR A 137 0.93 -31.01 -9.28
C THR A 137 -0.13 -31.62 -8.35
N LEU A 138 -0.04 -32.94 -8.14
CA LEU A 138 -1.03 -33.68 -7.33
C LEU A 138 -0.87 -33.43 -5.83
N PHE A 139 0.37 -33.26 -5.37
CA PHE A 139 0.71 -33.24 -3.95
C PHE A 139 0.00 -32.13 -3.14
N PRO A 140 -0.06 -30.86 -3.61
CA PRO A 140 -0.75 -29.80 -2.87
C PRO A 140 -2.24 -30.08 -2.60
N TYR A 141 -2.95 -30.74 -3.53
CA TYR A 141 -4.35 -31.11 -3.33
C TYR A 141 -4.54 -32.08 -2.16
N VAL A 142 -3.70 -33.11 -2.09
CA VAL A 142 -3.74 -34.10 -1.01
C VAL A 142 -3.31 -33.44 0.30
N PHE A 143 -2.31 -32.58 0.26
CA PHE A 143 -1.81 -31.85 1.42
C PHE A 143 -2.90 -30.98 2.05
N TYR A 144 -3.58 -30.12 1.29
CA TYR A 144 -4.63 -29.25 1.85
C TYR A 144 -5.88 -30.03 2.26
N LEU A 145 -6.22 -31.12 1.57
CA LEU A 145 -7.28 -32.02 2.03
C LEU A 145 -7.02 -32.52 3.46
N VAL A 146 -5.82 -33.02 3.70
CA VAL A 146 -5.45 -33.67 4.98
C VAL A 146 -5.13 -32.65 6.07
N THR A 147 -4.48 -31.54 5.74
CA THR A 147 -3.93 -30.61 6.74
C THR A 147 -4.78 -29.36 6.95
N LEU A 148 -5.59 -28.97 5.97
CA LEU A 148 -6.42 -27.76 6.05
C LEU A 148 -7.90 -28.13 6.27
N ASN A 149 -8.48 -28.95 5.38
CA ASN A 149 -9.92 -29.21 5.42
C ASN A 149 -10.35 -30.19 6.50
N VAL A 150 -9.62 -31.30 6.67
CA VAL A 150 -9.95 -32.32 7.67
C VAL A 150 -9.85 -31.77 9.10
N PRO A 151 -8.78 -31.04 9.51
CA PRO A 151 -8.70 -30.43 10.83
C PRO A 151 -9.84 -29.45 11.10
N THR A 152 -10.17 -28.60 10.12
CA THR A 152 -11.28 -27.66 10.20
C THR A 152 -12.63 -28.38 10.38
N LEU A 153 -12.88 -29.44 9.60
CA LEU A 153 -14.08 -30.27 9.73
C LEU A 153 -14.19 -30.88 11.13
N LEU A 154 -13.10 -31.50 11.60
CA LEU A 154 -13.06 -32.15 12.91
C LEU A 154 -13.35 -31.15 14.03
N PHE A 155 -12.72 -29.97 13.97
CA PHE A 155 -12.93 -28.90 14.94
C PHE A 155 -14.39 -28.42 14.96
N TRP A 156 -14.97 -28.08 13.81
CA TRP A 156 -16.36 -27.60 13.75
C TRP A 156 -17.39 -28.65 14.15
N VAL A 157 -17.19 -29.91 13.79
CA VAL A 157 -18.02 -31.01 14.29
C VAL A 157 -17.85 -31.13 15.80
N GLY A 158 -16.61 -31.17 16.31
CA GLY A 158 -16.32 -31.30 17.74
C GLY A 158 -16.95 -30.21 18.61
N ILE A 159 -16.71 -28.94 18.27
CA ILE A 159 -17.24 -27.80 19.01
C ILE A 159 -18.76 -27.70 18.90
N SER A 160 -19.34 -28.02 17.73
CA SER A 160 -20.80 -28.00 17.56
C SER A 160 -21.46 -29.05 18.44
N PHE A 161 -20.93 -30.28 18.44
CA PHE A 161 -21.47 -31.36 19.28
C PHE A 161 -21.35 -31.02 20.76
N PHE A 162 -20.20 -30.48 21.18
CA PHE A 162 -20.01 -30.04 22.56
C PHE A 162 -21.01 -28.94 22.95
N MET A 163 -21.12 -27.88 22.15
CA MET A 163 -21.96 -26.71 22.45
C MET A 163 -23.43 -27.07 22.58
N VAL A 164 -23.99 -27.88 21.67
CA VAL A 164 -25.42 -28.19 21.77
C VAL A 164 -25.74 -29.02 23.01
N HIS A 165 -24.85 -29.92 23.44
CA HIS A 165 -25.05 -30.71 24.68
C HIS A 165 -24.86 -29.87 25.96
N VAL A 166 -23.99 -28.86 25.93
CA VAL A 166 -23.76 -27.95 27.06
C VAL A 166 -24.90 -26.93 27.20
N VAL A 167 -25.27 -26.27 26.10
CA VAL A 167 -26.29 -25.19 26.09
C VAL A 167 -27.71 -25.75 26.24
N ARG A 168 -27.98 -26.96 25.71
CA ARG A 168 -29.27 -27.66 25.76
C ARG A 168 -30.47 -26.90 25.17
N ILE A 169 -30.21 -25.79 24.48
CA ILE A 169 -31.19 -25.01 23.72
C ILE A 169 -30.65 -24.93 22.30
N PRO A 170 -31.18 -25.71 21.33
CA PRO A 170 -30.62 -25.82 19.99
C PRO A 170 -30.49 -24.47 19.26
N PHE A 171 -31.49 -23.59 19.44
CA PHE A 171 -31.48 -22.25 18.84
C PHE A 171 -30.37 -21.35 19.41
N LEU A 172 -30.17 -21.35 20.73
CA LEU A 172 -29.10 -20.57 21.37
C LEU A 172 -27.73 -21.12 21.00
N ALA A 173 -27.58 -22.45 20.93
CA ALA A 173 -26.34 -23.07 20.47
C ALA A 173 -26.00 -22.69 19.01
N LEU A 174 -27.01 -22.66 18.13
CA LEU A 174 -26.85 -22.17 16.75
C LEU A 174 -26.35 -20.72 16.72
N PHE A 175 -26.98 -19.83 17.49
CA PHE A 175 -26.63 -18.41 17.53
C PHE A 175 -25.19 -18.20 18.03
N ILE A 176 -24.78 -18.94 19.07
CA ILE A 176 -23.40 -18.89 19.60
C ILE A 176 -22.39 -19.40 18.56
N LEU A 177 -22.68 -20.53 17.90
CA LEU A 177 -21.77 -21.11 16.90
C LEU A 177 -21.63 -20.21 15.65
N LEU A 178 -22.73 -19.62 15.17
CA LEU A 178 -22.68 -18.66 14.07
C LEU A 178 -21.99 -17.35 14.48
N GLY A 179 -22.21 -16.87 15.70
CA GLY A 179 -21.49 -15.72 16.26
C GLY A 179 -19.98 -15.98 16.34
N TYR A 180 -19.57 -17.16 16.81
CA TYR A 180 -18.16 -17.57 16.85
C TYR A 180 -17.55 -17.69 15.44
N LEU A 181 -18.29 -18.23 14.46
CA LEU A 181 -17.89 -18.28 13.06
C LEU A 181 -17.60 -16.87 12.51
N LEU A 182 -18.51 -15.92 12.74
CA LEU A 182 -18.34 -14.52 12.31
C LEU A 182 -17.17 -13.82 13.02
N LEU A 183 -17.00 -14.03 14.33
CA LEU A 183 -15.85 -13.48 15.08
C LEU A 183 -14.53 -14.02 14.54
N ASN A 184 -14.46 -15.33 14.23
CA ASN A 184 -13.27 -15.93 13.64
C ASN A 184 -12.96 -15.33 12.26
N THR A 185 -13.99 -15.04 11.46
CA THR A 185 -13.88 -14.43 10.14
C THR A 185 -13.32 -13.01 10.16
N PHE A 186 -13.81 -12.17 11.07
CA PHE A 186 -13.61 -10.72 10.97
C PHE A 186 -12.63 -10.16 12.00
N ILE A 187 -12.36 -10.87 13.09
CA ILE A 187 -11.61 -10.33 14.24
C ILE A 187 -10.45 -11.23 14.65
N LEU A 188 -10.63 -12.55 14.72
CA LEU A 188 -9.68 -13.43 15.41
C LEU A 188 -8.51 -13.92 14.53
N SER A 189 -8.49 -13.65 13.22
CA SER A 189 -7.51 -14.24 12.29
C SER A 189 -6.05 -13.90 12.67
N ASN A 190 -5.79 -12.63 13.05
CA ASN A 190 -4.45 -12.16 13.45
C ASN A 190 -4.22 -12.12 14.97
N VAL A 191 -5.20 -12.52 15.80
CA VAL A 191 -5.06 -12.47 17.25
C VAL A 191 -4.10 -13.56 17.73
N ALA A 192 -3.17 -13.20 18.62
CA ALA A 192 -2.16 -14.10 19.17
C ALA A 192 -1.39 -14.87 18.07
N TYR A 193 -0.93 -14.13 17.06
CA TYR A 193 -0.18 -14.62 15.89
C TYR A 193 -0.93 -15.69 15.06
N GLY A 194 -2.25 -15.74 15.15
CA GLY A 194 -3.07 -16.75 14.47
C GLY A 194 -3.21 -18.06 15.26
N SER A 195 -2.77 -18.15 16.52
CA SER A 195 -2.89 -19.38 17.34
C SER A 195 -4.34 -19.87 17.50
N ILE A 196 -5.33 -18.97 17.43
CA ILE A 196 -6.77 -19.26 17.50
C ILE A 196 -7.47 -19.20 16.13
N ASP A 197 -6.71 -19.05 15.06
CA ASP A 197 -7.20 -19.04 13.69
C ASP A 197 -7.43 -20.47 13.17
N VAL A 198 -8.69 -20.90 13.25
CA VAL A 198 -9.14 -22.22 12.79
C VAL A 198 -8.95 -22.37 11.27
N TRP A 199 -8.92 -21.28 10.52
CA TRP A 199 -8.94 -21.30 9.05
C TRP A 199 -7.58 -21.18 8.40
N SER A 200 -6.54 -20.83 9.15
CA SER A 200 -5.19 -20.62 8.60
C SER A 200 -5.10 -19.41 7.67
N THR A 201 -5.95 -18.41 7.84
CA THR A 201 -6.01 -17.20 7.02
C THR A 201 -4.65 -16.50 7.00
N ASP A 202 -4.05 -16.25 8.16
CA ASP A 202 -2.81 -15.47 8.29
C ASP A 202 -1.58 -16.35 8.56
N VAL A 203 -1.71 -17.67 8.35
CA VAL A 203 -0.62 -18.64 8.58
C VAL A 203 -0.05 -19.12 7.24
N PRO A 204 1.28 -19.02 7.03
CA PRO A 204 1.91 -19.41 5.78
C PRO A 204 1.61 -20.84 5.42
N ASN A 205 1.14 -21.02 4.20
CA ASN A 205 0.70 -22.33 3.74
C ASN A 205 0.97 -22.56 2.25
N VAL A 206 1.81 -21.74 1.64
CA VAL A 206 2.15 -21.81 0.22
C VAL A 206 3.29 -22.82 -0.02
N PHE A 207 3.42 -23.29 -1.25
CA PHE A 207 4.54 -24.10 -1.74
C PHE A 207 5.35 -23.32 -2.77
N SER A 208 6.67 -23.26 -2.56
CA SER A 208 7.65 -22.92 -3.59
C SER A 208 8.02 -24.17 -4.39
N SER A 209 8.29 -23.99 -5.69
CA SER A 209 8.87 -25.06 -6.52
C SER A 209 10.32 -25.42 -6.13
N LEU A 210 11.06 -24.50 -5.50
CA LEU A 210 12.46 -24.71 -5.12
C LEU A 210 12.60 -25.20 -3.67
N THR A 211 12.00 -24.49 -2.73
CA THR A 211 12.17 -24.72 -1.27
C THR A 211 11.06 -25.56 -0.65
N GLY A 212 9.94 -25.80 -1.36
CA GLY A 212 8.82 -26.58 -0.85
C GLY A 212 7.85 -25.77 0.04
N HIS A 213 7.25 -26.42 1.06
CA HIS A 213 6.26 -25.78 1.94
C HIS A 213 6.91 -24.70 2.82
N VAL A 214 6.25 -23.55 2.95
CA VAL A 214 6.69 -22.46 3.81
C VAL A 214 6.41 -22.78 5.29
N GLY A 215 7.41 -23.35 5.98
CA GLY A 215 7.35 -23.56 7.44
C GLY A 215 6.39 -24.67 7.89
N PRO A 216 6.54 -25.92 7.41
CA PRO A 216 5.59 -27.00 7.66
C PRO A 216 5.46 -27.35 9.15
N GLY A 217 6.53 -27.22 9.94
CA GLY A 217 6.54 -27.59 11.35
C GLY A 217 5.52 -26.82 12.20
N LEU A 218 5.60 -25.48 12.17
CA LEU A 218 4.70 -24.62 12.94
C LEU A 218 3.27 -24.67 12.42
N TYR A 219 3.09 -24.74 11.09
CA TYR A 219 1.77 -24.94 10.48
C TYR A 219 1.12 -26.24 10.97
N LEU A 220 1.83 -27.37 10.89
CA LEU A 220 1.30 -28.67 11.33
C LEU A 220 1.05 -28.69 12.85
N LEU A 221 1.89 -28.05 13.66
CA LEU A 221 1.67 -27.90 15.10
C LEU A 221 0.34 -27.22 15.41
N GLN A 222 0.08 -26.09 14.74
CA GLN A 222 -1.18 -25.36 14.88
C GLN A 222 -2.37 -26.22 14.42
N ARG A 223 -2.31 -26.83 13.24
CA ARG A 223 -3.39 -27.70 12.72
C ARG A 223 -3.66 -28.88 13.66
N PHE A 224 -2.61 -29.50 14.20
CA PHE A 224 -2.72 -30.61 15.13
C PHE A 224 -3.34 -30.19 16.47
N SER A 225 -3.07 -28.98 16.95
CA SER A 225 -3.70 -28.45 18.16
C SER A 225 -5.24 -28.46 18.04
N PHE A 226 -5.79 -28.04 16.90
CA PHE A 226 -7.23 -28.04 16.65
C PHE A 226 -7.81 -29.46 16.55
N VAL A 227 -7.08 -30.41 15.97
CA VAL A 227 -7.50 -31.82 15.93
C VAL A 227 -7.59 -32.40 17.35
N VAL A 228 -6.61 -32.11 18.20
CA VAL A 228 -6.59 -32.57 19.59
C VAL A 228 -7.70 -31.91 20.42
N LEU A 229 -7.91 -30.60 20.25
CA LEU A 229 -9.03 -29.86 20.85
C LEU A 229 -10.38 -30.44 20.43
N ALA A 230 -10.54 -30.72 19.13
CA ALA A 230 -11.73 -31.38 18.60
C ALA A 230 -11.96 -32.72 19.30
N GLY A 231 -10.93 -33.57 19.40
CA GLY A 231 -10.99 -34.83 20.14
C GLY A 231 -11.46 -34.65 21.60
N GLY A 232 -10.93 -33.64 22.30
CA GLY A 232 -11.36 -33.30 23.66
C GLY A 232 -12.84 -32.88 23.75
N MET A 233 -13.28 -32.00 22.84
CA MET A 233 -14.68 -31.56 22.76
C MET A 233 -15.64 -32.70 22.40
N LEU A 234 -15.23 -33.60 21.51
CA LEU A 234 -15.97 -34.81 21.13
C LEU A 234 -16.13 -35.77 22.31
N LEU A 235 -15.09 -35.98 23.12
CA LEU A 235 -15.21 -36.79 24.34
C LEU A 235 -16.03 -36.07 25.41
N GLY A 236 -15.95 -34.74 25.46
CA GLY A 236 -16.77 -33.88 26.31
C GLY A 236 -18.27 -33.98 26.00
N SER A 237 -18.67 -34.03 24.72
CA SER A 237 -20.09 -34.11 24.35
C SER A 237 -20.75 -35.42 24.85
N VAL A 238 -20.01 -36.53 24.86
CA VAL A 238 -20.46 -37.82 25.43
C VAL A 238 -20.81 -37.69 26.92
N ILE A 239 -20.10 -36.84 27.65
CA ILE A 239 -20.25 -36.63 29.10
C ILE A 239 -21.52 -35.83 29.42
N PHE A 240 -21.84 -34.82 28.61
CA PHE A 240 -23.01 -33.95 28.83
C PHE A 240 -24.33 -34.53 28.33
N GLN A 241 -24.29 -35.66 27.60
CA GLN A 241 -25.48 -36.37 27.14
C GLN A 241 -26.25 -37.01 28.31
N LYS A 242 -27.56 -36.77 28.38
CA LYS A 242 -28.44 -37.40 29.40
C LYS A 242 -28.45 -38.93 29.23
N ARG A 243 -28.55 -39.65 30.36
CA ARG A 243 -28.14 -41.05 30.56
C ARG A 243 -29.04 -42.10 29.89
N LEU A 244 -28.41 -43.14 29.32
CA LEU A 244 -28.76 -44.56 29.49
C LEU A 244 -27.62 -45.21 30.34
N THR A 245 -27.99 -46.06 31.31
CA THR A 245 -27.21 -46.75 32.39
C THR A 245 -25.83 -47.33 31.97
N ASP A 246 -24.76 -47.55 32.77
CA ASP A 246 -24.32 -47.36 34.16
C ASP A 246 -22.78 -47.63 34.23
N ARG A 247 -21.98 -46.86 35.00
CA ARG A 247 -20.58 -47.07 35.50
C ARG A 247 -19.83 -45.74 35.75
N GLU A 248 -19.95 -45.18 36.97
CA GLU A 248 -19.23 -43.95 37.40
C GLU A 248 -17.71 -43.97 37.18
N ARG A 249 -17.09 -45.15 37.23
CA ARG A 249 -15.64 -45.31 37.03
C ARG A 249 -15.21 -45.13 35.58
N CYS A 250 -16.09 -45.47 34.62
CA CYS A 250 -15.85 -45.25 33.19
C CYS A 250 -16.00 -43.76 32.87
N PHE A 251 -17.01 -43.12 33.45
CA PHE A 251 -17.25 -41.68 33.35
C PHE A 251 -16.04 -40.84 33.83
N ARG A 252 -15.53 -41.10 35.03
CA ARG A 252 -14.35 -40.38 35.56
C ARG A 252 -13.09 -40.53 34.71
N LYS A 253 -12.87 -41.71 34.12
CA LYS A 253 -11.76 -41.95 33.19
C LYS A 253 -11.96 -41.17 31.89
N LEU A 254 -13.15 -41.22 31.30
CA LEU A 254 -13.47 -40.51 30.06
C LEU A 254 -13.36 -38.98 30.25
N LEU A 255 -13.85 -38.46 31.37
CA LEU A 255 -13.71 -37.06 31.76
C LEU A 255 -12.24 -36.65 31.91
N GLY A 256 -11.42 -37.47 32.57
CA GLY A 256 -9.99 -37.24 32.69
C GLY A 256 -9.28 -37.20 31.32
N VAL A 257 -9.65 -38.09 30.40
CA VAL A 257 -9.10 -38.09 29.03
C VAL A 257 -9.58 -36.88 28.23
N ALA A 258 -10.86 -36.49 28.34
CA ALA A 258 -11.40 -35.32 27.66
C ALA A 258 -10.71 -34.03 28.12
N ILE A 259 -10.58 -33.84 29.45
CA ILE A 259 -9.85 -32.69 30.02
C ILE A 259 -8.38 -32.73 29.61
N GLY A 260 -7.74 -33.90 29.69
CA GLY A 260 -6.35 -34.08 29.27
C GLY A 260 -6.12 -33.72 27.80
N ALA A 261 -7.04 -34.09 26.90
CA ALA A 261 -6.99 -33.72 25.50
C ALA A 261 -7.18 -32.22 25.28
N VAL A 262 -8.13 -31.58 25.97
CA VAL A 262 -8.32 -30.11 25.88
C VAL A 262 -7.07 -29.37 26.38
N VAL A 263 -6.50 -29.80 27.51
CA VAL A 263 -5.26 -29.22 28.06
C VAL A 263 -4.09 -29.44 27.09
N LEU A 264 -3.95 -30.63 26.51
CA LEU A 264 -2.92 -30.90 25.51
C LEU A 264 -3.08 -30.03 24.25
N GLY A 265 -4.30 -29.91 23.73
CA GLY A 265 -4.59 -29.04 22.60
C GLY A 265 -4.25 -27.58 22.90
N GLY A 266 -4.59 -27.09 24.11
CA GLY A 266 -4.20 -25.77 24.58
C GLY A 266 -2.67 -25.60 24.73
N MET A 267 -1.96 -26.61 25.23
CA MET A 267 -0.49 -26.59 25.34
C MET A 267 0.18 -26.57 23.96
N LEU A 268 -0.33 -27.30 22.97
CA LEU A 268 0.17 -27.28 21.60
C LEU A 268 -0.07 -25.91 20.95
N GLY A 269 -1.25 -25.33 21.12
CA GLY A 269 -1.56 -23.97 20.68
C GLY A 269 -0.70 -22.91 21.38
N TYR A 270 -0.43 -23.08 22.67
CA TYR A 270 0.50 -22.23 23.42
C TYR A 270 1.94 -22.39 22.91
N GLY A 271 2.37 -23.61 22.55
CA GLY A 271 3.69 -23.84 21.95
C GLY A 271 3.89 -23.10 20.62
N TYR A 272 2.85 -23.04 19.79
CA TYR A 272 2.83 -22.20 18.59
C TYR A 272 2.95 -20.71 18.95
N TYR A 273 2.13 -20.23 19.88
CA TYR A 273 2.18 -18.84 20.35
C TYR A 273 3.54 -18.46 20.95
N SER A 274 4.11 -19.32 21.81
CA SER A 274 5.36 -19.07 22.52
C SER A 274 6.55 -18.99 21.59
N HIS A 275 6.53 -19.69 20.45
CA HIS A 275 7.59 -19.58 19.45
C HIS A 275 7.69 -18.15 18.88
N TYR A 276 6.57 -17.56 18.48
CA TYR A 276 6.54 -16.18 17.96
C TYR A 276 6.79 -15.14 19.05
N GLU A 277 6.29 -15.38 20.27
CA GLU A 277 6.57 -14.53 21.42
C GLU A 277 8.07 -14.53 21.77
N GLU A 278 8.74 -15.68 21.76
CA GLU A 278 10.18 -15.79 22.00
C GLU A 278 10.98 -15.05 20.91
N MET A 279 10.59 -15.19 19.64
CA MET A 279 11.20 -14.45 18.53
C MET A 279 11.05 -12.94 18.73
N ASN A 280 9.86 -12.47 19.14
CA ASN A 280 9.62 -11.06 19.45
C ASN A 280 10.42 -10.56 20.65
N GLN A 281 10.62 -11.40 21.68
CA GLN A 281 11.49 -11.05 22.81
C GLN A 281 12.95 -10.91 22.37
N LYS A 282 13.48 -11.84 21.56
CA LYS A 282 14.83 -11.73 20.98
C LYS A 282 15.01 -10.44 20.19
N ARG A 283 14.01 -10.06 19.38
CA ARG A 283 14.00 -8.81 18.61
C ARG A 283 14.08 -7.57 19.51
N LYS A 284 13.28 -7.54 20.57
CA LYS A 284 13.32 -6.47 21.57
C LYS A 284 14.69 -6.39 22.26
N ASP A 285 15.29 -7.53 22.60
CA ASP A 285 16.63 -7.58 23.17
C ASP A 285 17.68 -7.03 22.20
N TYR A 286 17.60 -7.36 20.91
CA TYR A 286 18.51 -6.82 19.89
C TYR A 286 18.36 -5.30 19.74
N LEU A 287 17.13 -4.77 19.74
CA LEU A 287 16.89 -3.32 19.75
C LEU A 287 17.55 -2.63 20.95
N VAL A 288 17.42 -3.20 22.15
CA VAL A 288 18.05 -2.66 23.37
C VAL A 288 19.58 -2.67 23.25
N GLN A 289 20.18 -3.74 22.70
CA GLN A 289 21.63 -3.78 22.50
C GLN A 289 22.11 -2.78 21.44
N TYR A 290 21.32 -2.55 20.40
CA TYR A 290 21.60 -1.54 19.38
C TYR A 290 21.58 -0.13 19.99
N GLU A 291 20.55 0.23 20.75
CA GLU A 291 20.42 1.54 21.39
C GLU A 291 21.58 1.80 22.36
N LYS A 292 21.93 0.81 23.19
CA LYS A 292 23.02 0.93 24.18
C LYS A 292 24.39 1.12 23.55
N ASN A 293 24.64 0.47 22.42
CA ASN A 293 25.95 0.42 21.78
C ASN A 293 25.94 1.09 20.39
N ARG A 294 25.13 2.14 20.23
CA ARG A 294 25.08 2.90 18.97
C ARG A 294 26.52 3.35 18.61
N PRO A 295 27.01 3.08 17.39
CA PRO A 295 28.38 3.35 17.04
C PRO A 295 28.71 4.84 17.20
N GLU A 296 29.83 5.16 17.82
CA GLU A 296 30.40 6.50 17.72
C GLU A 296 30.97 6.69 16.31
N GLN A 297 30.59 7.77 15.63
CA GLN A 297 30.88 8.04 14.21
C GLN A 297 32.35 8.39 13.94
N ASN A 298 33.27 7.41 14.04
CA ASN A 298 34.70 7.71 14.04
C ASN A 298 35.58 6.88 13.07
N ILE A 299 35.14 5.69 12.65
CA ILE A 299 35.90 4.80 11.74
C ILE A 299 35.09 4.50 10.49
N GLU A 300 35.71 4.32 9.33
CA GLU A 300 35.09 3.88 8.08
C GLU A 300 35.66 2.52 7.63
N ILE A 301 34.86 1.69 6.95
CA ILE A 301 35.32 0.43 6.32
C ILE A 301 35.57 0.70 4.83
N LYS A 302 36.84 0.82 4.43
CA LYS A 302 37.22 1.13 3.05
C LYS A 302 37.08 -0.07 2.11
N SER A 303 37.46 -1.25 2.57
CA SER A 303 37.33 -2.48 1.78
C SER A 303 37.17 -3.73 2.63
N GLN A 304 36.55 -4.76 2.05
CA GLN A 304 36.38 -6.09 2.63
C GLN A 304 36.74 -7.17 1.60
N ASP A 305 37.61 -8.12 1.98
CA ASP A 305 37.88 -9.35 1.20
C ASP A 305 37.30 -10.55 1.98
N ILE A 306 36.16 -11.05 1.48
CA ILE A 306 35.32 -12.04 2.16
C ILE A 306 35.52 -13.39 1.47
N VAL A 307 35.93 -14.41 2.24
CA VAL A 307 35.96 -15.80 1.82
C VAL A 307 34.81 -16.54 2.49
N PHE A 308 33.84 -16.97 1.69
CA PHE A 308 32.62 -17.65 2.13
C PHE A 308 32.64 -19.14 1.79
N LYS A 309 32.22 -19.97 2.74
CA LYS A 309 31.95 -21.39 2.54
C LYS A 309 30.71 -21.78 3.31
N GLN A 310 29.92 -22.70 2.77
CA GLN A 310 28.72 -23.25 3.42
C GLN A 310 28.86 -24.76 3.62
N GLU A 311 28.38 -25.25 4.76
CA GLU A 311 28.22 -26.67 5.07
C GLU A 311 26.85 -26.87 5.72
N GLY A 312 25.88 -27.43 4.97
CA GLY A 312 24.50 -27.56 5.44
C GLY A 312 23.81 -26.19 5.57
N ASP A 313 23.27 -25.93 6.76
CA ASP A 313 22.68 -24.66 7.18
C ASP A 313 23.70 -23.69 7.82
N GLN A 314 24.95 -24.10 7.99
CA GLN A 314 26.00 -23.29 8.59
C GLN A 314 26.87 -22.59 7.54
N ILE A 315 27.25 -21.35 7.85
CA ILE A 315 28.21 -20.59 7.06
C ILE A 315 29.53 -20.46 7.82
N MET A 316 30.63 -20.49 7.08
CA MET A 316 31.99 -20.28 7.54
C MET A 316 32.58 -19.13 6.73
N VAL A 317 33.02 -18.08 7.42
CA VAL A 317 33.50 -16.88 6.74
C VAL A 317 34.81 -16.38 7.36
N VAL A 318 35.72 -15.98 6.49
CA VAL A 318 36.93 -15.23 6.82
C VAL A 318 36.85 -13.90 6.09
N ASP A 319 36.85 -12.80 6.84
CA ASP A 319 36.74 -11.45 6.31
C ASP A 319 37.97 -10.62 6.68
N ASP A 320 38.60 -10.01 5.69
CA ASP A 320 39.71 -9.07 5.83
C ASP A 320 39.20 -7.63 5.61
N LEU A 321 39.11 -6.86 6.70
CA LEU A 321 38.59 -5.49 6.70
C LEU A 321 39.73 -4.47 6.73
N ILE A 322 39.67 -3.47 5.85
CA ILE A 322 40.51 -2.27 5.94
C ILE A 322 39.70 -1.15 6.61
N LEU A 323 40.12 -0.79 7.83
CA LEU A 323 39.50 0.25 8.65
C LEU A 323 40.34 1.53 8.64
N GLU A 324 39.69 2.68 8.51
CA GLU A 324 40.33 4.00 8.55
C GLU A 324 39.69 4.91 9.60
N ASN A 325 40.51 5.62 10.38
CA ASN A 325 40.04 6.70 11.25
C ASN A 325 40.08 8.05 10.51
N ASN A 326 38.96 8.51 9.98
CA ASN A 326 38.89 9.81 9.30
C ASN A 326 38.88 11.02 10.24
N CYS A 327 38.78 10.82 11.55
CA CYS A 327 38.69 11.91 12.52
C CYS A 327 40.06 12.41 12.95
N SER A 328 40.12 13.68 13.36
CA SER A 328 41.31 14.28 13.98
C SER A 328 41.54 13.85 15.44
N ARG A 329 40.78 12.86 15.95
CA ARG A 329 40.86 12.35 17.33
C ARG A 329 41.25 10.87 17.37
N LYS A 330 41.89 10.48 18.47
CA LYS A 330 42.21 9.07 18.77
C LYS A 330 40.94 8.31 19.13
N ILE A 331 40.80 7.08 18.64
CA ILE A 331 39.67 6.18 18.91
C ILE A 331 40.19 4.95 19.65
N GLU A 332 39.52 4.58 20.75
CA GLU A 332 39.98 3.48 21.61
C GLU A 332 39.11 2.22 21.52
N LYS A 333 37.90 2.34 20.95
CA LYS A 333 36.94 1.24 20.81
C LYS A 333 36.19 1.37 19.50
N ILE A 334 35.87 0.23 18.90
CA ILE A 334 35.21 0.15 17.58
C ILE A 334 34.04 -0.80 17.72
N GLY A 335 32.83 -0.32 17.43
CA GLY A 335 31.65 -1.17 17.34
C GLY A 335 31.43 -1.61 15.90
N LEU A 336 31.36 -2.91 15.68
CA LEU A 336 30.87 -3.54 14.45
C LEU A 336 29.61 -4.34 14.77
N PHE A 337 28.78 -4.58 13.76
CA PHE A 337 27.60 -5.42 13.84
C PHE A 337 27.78 -6.68 13.02
N LEU A 338 27.49 -7.83 13.62
CA LEU A 338 27.55 -9.14 12.99
C LEU A 338 26.38 -9.99 13.50
N ASN A 339 25.77 -10.81 12.65
CA ASN A 339 24.60 -11.62 13.02
C ASN A 339 24.81 -12.39 14.33
N PRO A 340 23.89 -12.33 15.30
CA PRO A 340 24.05 -12.95 16.62
C PRO A 340 24.16 -14.47 16.59
N GLY A 341 23.68 -15.14 15.54
CA GLY A 341 23.85 -16.58 15.32
C GLY A 341 25.25 -17.00 14.86
N LEU A 342 26.10 -16.05 14.42
CA LEU A 342 27.46 -16.31 13.96
C LEU A 342 28.46 -16.15 15.11
N GLN A 343 29.12 -17.24 15.51
CA GLN A 343 30.15 -17.25 16.54
C GLN A 343 31.50 -16.79 15.97
N VAL A 344 32.11 -15.77 16.58
CA VAL A 344 33.46 -15.31 16.21
C VAL A 344 34.50 -16.22 16.84
N GLU A 345 35.34 -16.84 16.01
CA GLU A 345 36.43 -17.71 16.43
C GLU A 345 37.69 -16.91 16.77
N GLN A 346 38.06 -15.95 15.92
CA GLN A 346 39.30 -15.18 16.06
C GLN A 346 39.19 -13.80 15.38
N ILE A 347 39.83 -12.80 15.99
CA ILE A 347 40.10 -11.49 15.40
C ILE A 347 41.60 -11.20 15.51
N LYS A 348 42.24 -10.77 14.42
CA LYS A 348 43.68 -10.46 14.42
C LYS A 348 44.04 -9.36 13.43
N THR A 349 45.11 -8.63 13.72
CA THR A 349 45.89 -7.91 12.71
C THR A 349 46.98 -8.83 12.16
N GLU A 350 47.80 -8.36 11.21
CA GLU A 350 48.90 -9.16 10.64
C GLU A 350 49.83 -9.76 11.71
N ASP A 351 50.13 -9.00 12.77
CA ASP A 351 51.13 -9.37 13.78
C ASP A 351 50.57 -9.86 15.12
N ARG A 352 49.26 -9.66 15.41
CA ARG A 352 48.69 -9.94 16.75
C ARG A 352 47.20 -10.27 16.74
N VAL A 353 46.78 -11.07 17.73
CA VAL A 353 45.35 -11.30 18.03
C VAL A 353 44.79 -10.11 18.80
N ILE A 354 43.56 -9.69 18.46
CA ILE A 354 42.85 -8.56 19.08
C ILE A 354 41.80 -9.10 20.05
N ASP A 355 41.79 -8.59 21.27
CA ASP A 355 40.71 -8.86 22.22
C ASP A 355 39.42 -8.13 21.84
N PHE A 356 38.28 -8.78 22.04
CA PHE A 356 36.96 -8.18 21.76
C PHE A 356 35.96 -8.48 22.86
N VAL A 357 34.87 -7.69 22.89
CA VAL A 357 33.67 -7.95 23.68
C VAL A 357 32.51 -8.11 22.72
N ARG A 358 31.67 -9.13 22.96
CA ARG A 358 30.50 -9.35 22.14
C ARG A 358 29.23 -9.36 22.98
N GLU A 359 28.29 -8.51 22.61
CA GLU A 359 26.93 -8.46 23.17
C GLU A 359 25.93 -8.70 22.02
N LYS A 360 25.51 -9.96 21.84
CA LYS A 360 24.61 -10.38 20.76
C LYS A 360 25.16 -9.98 19.37
N GLN A 361 24.51 -9.04 18.68
CA GLN A 361 24.92 -8.57 17.36
C GLN A 361 26.07 -7.56 17.40
N VAL A 362 26.39 -6.98 18.56
CA VAL A 362 27.41 -5.94 18.71
C VAL A 362 28.76 -6.56 19.04
N LEU A 363 29.75 -6.26 18.21
CA LEU A 363 31.14 -6.68 18.36
C LEU A 363 32.03 -5.45 18.62
N VAL A 364 32.53 -5.32 19.84
CA VAL A 364 33.39 -4.21 20.26
C VAL A 364 34.86 -4.65 20.27
N LEU A 365 35.66 -4.10 19.36
CA LEU A 365 37.09 -4.36 19.26
C LEU A 365 37.86 -3.50 20.27
N LYS A 366 38.80 -4.11 21.02
CA LYS A 366 39.71 -3.39 21.92
C LYS A 366 41.01 -3.00 21.19
N GLU A 367 40.85 -2.25 20.10
CA GLU A 367 41.95 -1.77 19.26
C GLU A 367 41.91 -0.25 19.16
N CYS A 368 43.09 0.38 19.22
CA CYS A 368 43.22 1.83 19.17
C CYS A 368 43.60 2.30 17.76
N PHE A 369 43.00 3.39 17.29
CA PHE A 369 43.34 4.05 16.03
C PHE A 369 43.77 5.49 16.28
N LEU A 370 44.93 5.87 15.76
CA LEU A 370 45.40 7.25 15.69
C LEU A 370 44.64 8.01 14.60
N PRO A 371 44.61 9.36 14.65
CA PRO A 371 44.01 10.16 13.58
C PRO A 371 44.57 9.80 12.20
N HIS A 372 43.70 9.55 11.22
CA HIS A 372 44.05 9.15 9.85
C HIS A 372 44.85 7.84 9.73
N GLU A 373 44.81 6.98 10.75
CA GLU A 373 45.46 5.66 10.71
C GLU A 373 44.55 4.64 10.00
N VAL A 374 45.18 3.83 9.15
CA VAL A 374 44.55 2.72 8.43
C VAL A 374 45.10 1.39 8.95
N LYS A 375 44.23 0.42 9.25
CA LYS A 375 44.63 -0.93 9.67
C LYS A 375 43.83 -2.02 8.99
N CYS A 376 44.48 -3.16 8.73
CA CYS A 376 43.83 -4.39 8.30
C CYS A 376 43.49 -5.28 9.51
N ILE A 377 42.22 -5.70 9.59
CA ILE A 377 41.71 -6.59 10.63
C ILE A 377 41.07 -7.81 9.98
N ARG A 378 41.55 -9.00 10.31
CA ARG A 378 40.95 -10.27 9.91
C ARG A 378 40.00 -10.78 10.98
N ILE A 379 38.78 -11.13 10.60
CA ILE A 379 37.75 -11.73 11.45
C ILE A 379 37.37 -13.10 10.88
N SER A 380 37.32 -14.13 11.72
CA SER A 380 36.87 -15.48 11.34
C SER A 380 35.68 -15.89 12.20
N TYR A 381 34.60 -16.36 11.57
CA TYR A 381 33.34 -16.69 12.26
C TYR A 381 32.56 -17.79 11.55
N ILE A 382 31.74 -18.51 12.33
CA ILE A 382 30.97 -19.68 11.90
C ILE A 382 29.60 -19.73 12.61
N GLY A 383 28.56 -20.19 11.93
CA GLY A 383 27.28 -20.50 12.56
C GLY A 383 26.09 -20.46 11.61
N GLU A 384 24.90 -20.48 12.18
CA GLU A 384 23.63 -20.32 11.47
C GLU A 384 23.18 -18.86 11.53
N ILE A 385 22.44 -18.41 10.51
CA ILE A 385 21.86 -17.07 10.49
C ILE A 385 20.66 -17.01 11.42
N ASP A 386 20.71 -16.16 12.45
CA ASP A 386 19.51 -15.83 13.22
C ASP A 386 18.69 -14.79 12.46
N GLU A 387 17.60 -15.22 11.83
CA GLU A 387 16.68 -14.38 11.06
C GLU A 387 15.99 -13.30 11.91
N SER A 388 15.94 -13.48 13.25
CA SER A 388 15.28 -12.54 14.16
C SER A 388 15.94 -11.17 14.15
N ILE A 389 17.21 -11.05 13.71
CA ILE A 389 17.91 -9.76 13.62
C ILE A 389 17.44 -8.90 12.44
N CYS A 390 16.84 -9.50 11.42
CA CYS A 390 16.41 -8.76 10.24
C CYS A 390 15.25 -7.83 10.61
N TYR A 391 15.20 -6.64 10.01
CA TYR A 391 14.00 -5.80 10.02
C TYR A 391 13.50 -5.36 11.41
N LEU A 392 14.40 -5.02 12.35
CA LEU A 392 14.04 -4.70 13.73
C LEU A 392 13.08 -3.49 13.88
N ASP A 393 13.07 -2.58 12.92
CA ASP A 393 12.20 -1.38 12.87
C ASP A 393 10.71 -1.68 12.64
N LEU A 394 10.34 -2.85 12.10
CA LEU A 394 8.91 -3.14 11.82
C LEU A 394 8.11 -3.55 13.07
N GLY A 395 8.77 -3.78 14.21
CA GLY A 395 8.10 -4.25 15.43
C GLY A 395 7.31 -5.53 15.18
N ASP A 396 6.02 -5.54 15.56
CA ASP A 396 5.10 -6.68 15.38
C ASP A 396 4.58 -6.84 13.94
N LYS A 397 4.75 -5.85 13.06
CA LYS A 397 4.33 -5.92 11.65
C LYS A 397 5.14 -6.93 10.83
N ILE A 398 6.28 -7.40 11.36
CA ILE A 398 7.13 -8.40 10.69
C ILE A 398 6.41 -9.74 10.45
N HIS A 399 5.41 -10.06 11.27
CA HIS A 399 4.66 -11.33 11.17
C HIS A 399 3.63 -11.33 10.04
N THR A 400 3.35 -10.16 9.46
CA THR A 400 2.47 -10.00 8.29
C THR A 400 3.34 -9.82 7.05
N ASN A 401 3.22 -10.70 6.06
CA ASN A 401 3.91 -10.50 4.79
C ASN A 401 3.16 -9.43 3.99
N PRO A 402 3.81 -8.35 3.51
CA PRO A 402 3.12 -7.28 2.79
C PRO A 402 2.36 -7.73 1.53
N LEU A 403 2.75 -8.86 0.94
CA LEU A 403 2.08 -9.48 -0.21
C LEU A 403 0.75 -10.16 0.18
N ASP A 404 0.56 -10.52 1.46
CA ASP A 404 -0.66 -11.18 1.96
C ASP A 404 -1.89 -10.27 1.88
N ASN A 405 -1.70 -8.95 1.78
CA ASN A 405 -2.80 -8.00 1.60
C ASN A 405 -3.44 -8.05 0.21
N GLN A 406 -2.78 -8.67 -0.77
CA GLN A 406 -3.25 -8.76 -2.17
C GLN A 406 -3.96 -10.10 -2.48
N ALA A 407 -3.71 -11.15 -1.69
CA ALA A 407 -4.19 -12.50 -1.97
C ALA A 407 -4.85 -13.15 -0.74
N ILE A 408 -5.61 -14.20 -0.96
CA ILE A 408 -6.17 -15.05 0.12
C ILE A 408 -5.06 -15.91 0.79
N MET A 409 -3.86 -15.91 0.21
CA MET A 409 -2.76 -16.81 0.57
C MET A 409 -1.70 -16.05 1.39
N SER A 410 -1.35 -16.57 2.57
CA SER A 410 -0.19 -16.08 3.31
C SER A 410 1.12 -16.67 2.78
N HIS A 411 2.03 -15.80 2.37
CA HIS A 411 3.31 -16.09 1.71
C HIS A 411 4.47 -16.29 2.71
N GLY A 412 5.69 -16.49 2.18
CA GLY A 412 6.97 -16.70 2.87
C GLY A 412 7.21 -15.88 4.15
N ARG A 413 7.99 -16.44 5.08
CA ARG A 413 8.45 -15.77 6.31
C ARG A 413 9.96 -15.67 6.47
N HIS A 414 10.74 -16.25 5.54
CA HIS A 414 12.19 -16.26 5.69
C HIS A 414 12.80 -14.90 5.29
N ALA A 415 13.46 -14.23 6.23
CA ALA A 415 14.20 -12.99 6.00
C ALA A 415 15.63 -13.23 5.50
N ALA A 416 16.14 -14.44 5.69
CA ALA A 416 17.36 -14.98 5.08
C ALA A 416 17.18 -16.49 4.93
N PHE A 417 17.91 -17.13 4.02
CA PHE A 417 17.77 -18.57 3.82
C PHE A 417 19.13 -19.20 3.53
N VAL A 418 19.45 -20.31 4.20
CA VAL A 418 20.68 -21.09 3.96
C VAL A 418 20.29 -22.56 3.95
N SER A 419 20.54 -23.23 2.82
CA SER A 419 20.29 -24.67 2.67
C SER A 419 21.17 -25.24 1.56
N ASP A 420 21.23 -26.57 1.47
CA ASP A 420 22.01 -27.26 0.43
C ASP A 420 21.60 -26.89 -1.01
N ARG A 421 20.34 -26.47 -1.22
CA ARG A 421 19.78 -26.21 -2.56
C ARG A 421 19.63 -24.73 -2.88
N PHE A 422 19.54 -23.90 -1.85
CA PHE A 422 19.27 -22.47 -2.01
C PHE A 422 19.84 -21.69 -0.82
N THR A 423 20.56 -20.62 -1.14
CA THR A 423 21.07 -19.66 -0.17
C THR A 423 20.77 -18.25 -0.65
N TRP A 424 20.26 -17.41 0.24
CA TRP A 424 19.96 -16.01 0.03
C TRP A 424 20.32 -15.23 1.29
N LEU A 425 21.35 -14.38 1.15
CA LEU A 425 21.91 -13.57 2.23
C LEU A 425 22.03 -12.13 1.76
N THR A 426 21.25 -11.24 2.35
CA THR A 426 21.32 -9.79 2.11
C THR A 426 22.07 -9.11 3.26
N PRO A 427 22.57 -7.88 3.09
CA PRO A 427 23.20 -7.12 4.18
C PRO A 427 22.32 -6.99 5.44
N GLU A 428 21.00 -7.06 5.29
CA GLU A 428 20.02 -6.95 6.40
C GLU A 428 20.16 -8.07 7.43
N CYS A 429 20.64 -9.25 7.03
CA CYS A 429 20.87 -10.35 7.97
C CYS A 429 22.24 -10.27 8.65
N LEU A 430 23.07 -9.26 8.37
CA LEU A 430 24.39 -9.05 8.97
C LEU A 430 25.29 -10.29 8.85
N TRP A 431 25.25 -10.98 7.71
CA TRP A 431 26.06 -12.18 7.46
C TRP A 431 27.57 -11.88 7.34
N TYR A 432 27.93 -10.61 7.24
CA TYR A 432 29.29 -10.08 7.37
C TYR A 432 29.33 -8.87 8.31
N PRO A 433 30.48 -8.56 8.92
CA PRO A 433 30.63 -7.42 9.80
C PRO A 433 30.39 -6.11 9.07
N VAL A 434 29.53 -5.26 9.62
CA VAL A 434 29.27 -3.90 9.11
C VAL A 434 29.43 -2.88 10.23
N ARG A 435 29.75 -1.64 9.87
CA ARG A 435 29.78 -0.53 10.84
C ARG A 435 28.39 -0.01 11.14
N ILE A 436 27.65 0.29 10.08
CA ILE A 436 26.28 0.81 10.13
C ILE A 436 25.39 -0.27 9.51
N PRO A 437 24.35 -0.74 10.22
CA PRO A 437 23.40 -1.67 9.61
C PRO A 437 22.68 -0.99 8.44
N PRO A 438 22.16 -1.75 7.46
CA PRO A 438 21.47 -1.16 6.32
C PRO A 438 20.27 -0.28 6.69
N VAL A 439 19.64 -0.49 7.84
CA VAL A 439 18.58 0.37 8.36
C VAL A 439 18.84 0.64 9.84
N ASP A 440 18.78 1.92 10.26
CA ASP A 440 18.75 2.27 11.67
C ASP A 440 17.37 1.86 12.24
N PRO A 441 17.31 0.88 13.16
CA PRO A 441 16.04 0.35 13.61
C PRO A 441 15.26 1.29 14.53
N LEU A 442 15.90 2.35 15.05
CA LEU A 442 15.26 3.38 15.88
C LEU A 442 14.80 4.57 15.04
N LEU A 443 15.54 4.89 13.97
CA LEU A 443 15.26 6.00 13.07
C LEU A 443 15.34 5.55 11.59
N PRO A 444 14.43 4.68 11.10
CA PRO A 444 14.55 4.04 9.79
C PRO A 444 14.66 5.03 8.62
N ASN A 445 13.93 6.14 8.72
CA ASN A 445 13.91 7.17 7.68
C ASN A 445 15.21 8.01 7.61
N GLN A 446 16.06 7.92 8.63
CA GLN A 446 17.33 8.64 8.76
C GLN A 446 18.54 7.69 8.64
N SER A 447 18.35 6.51 8.05
CA SER A 447 19.41 5.51 7.90
C SER A 447 20.58 6.06 7.08
N GLU A 448 21.77 6.04 7.66
CA GLU A 448 23.02 6.41 6.99
C GLU A 448 23.48 5.30 6.01
N ARG A 449 24.33 5.68 5.04
CA ARG A 449 24.98 4.74 4.12
C ARG A 449 26.50 4.93 4.14
N ASP A 450 27.21 3.82 4.20
CA ASP A 450 28.64 3.73 3.95
C ASP A 450 28.86 3.05 2.59
N PHE A 451 30.03 3.30 1.98
CA PHE A 451 30.42 2.70 0.71
C PHE A 451 31.72 1.92 0.89
N THR A 452 31.68 0.61 0.62
CA THR A 452 32.81 -0.29 0.83
C THR A 452 33.16 -1.01 -0.46
N SER A 453 34.45 -1.11 -0.77
CA SER A 453 34.94 -1.92 -1.89
C SER A 453 34.98 -3.40 -1.48
N PHE A 454 34.24 -4.26 -2.19
CA PHE A 454 34.15 -5.68 -1.86
C PHE A 454 34.90 -6.58 -2.85
N ARG A 455 35.50 -7.62 -2.29
CA ARG A 455 35.90 -8.83 -3.00
C ARG A 455 35.31 -10.03 -2.29
N LEU A 456 34.59 -10.87 -3.02
CA LEU A 456 33.93 -12.05 -2.46
C LEU A 456 34.43 -13.31 -3.14
N SER A 457 34.92 -14.28 -2.38
CA SER A 457 35.32 -15.60 -2.86
C SER A 457 34.42 -16.67 -2.25
N VAL A 458 33.55 -17.28 -3.06
CA VAL A 458 32.58 -18.29 -2.64
C VAL A 458 33.09 -19.67 -3.00
N ILE A 459 33.34 -20.51 -2.00
CA ILE A 459 33.71 -21.91 -2.18
C ILE A 459 32.42 -22.74 -2.20
N CYS A 460 32.09 -23.31 -3.35
CA CYS A 460 30.83 -24.03 -3.53
C CYS A 460 30.96 -25.21 -4.51
N ASP A 461 29.94 -26.08 -4.53
CA ASP A 461 29.81 -27.10 -5.57
C ASP A 461 29.72 -26.44 -6.96
N THR A 462 30.35 -27.07 -7.94
CA THR A 462 30.27 -26.71 -9.36
C THR A 462 28.86 -26.67 -9.93
N THR A 463 27.93 -27.45 -9.37
CA THR A 463 26.54 -27.60 -9.83
C THR A 463 25.67 -26.38 -9.54
N LEU A 464 26.00 -25.58 -8.52
CA LEU A 464 25.23 -24.40 -8.13
C LEU A 464 25.70 -23.16 -8.90
N THR A 465 24.73 -22.30 -9.22
CA THR A 465 24.98 -20.95 -9.74
C THR A 465 25.09 -20.00 -8.56
N VAL A 466 26.27 -19.39 -8.40
CA VAL A 466 26.52 -18.31 -7.42
C VAL A 466 26.32 -16.96 -8.11
N ILE A 467 25.60 -16.08 -7.43
CA ILE A 467 25.24 -14.73 -7.89
C ILE A 467 25.58 -13.75 -6.76
N SER A 468 26.37 -12.73 -7.07
CA SER A 468 26.74 -11.62 -6.20
C SER A 468 27.15 -10.43 -7.08
N GLN A 469 27.17 -9.23 -6.52
CA GLN A 469 27.57 -8.02 -7.25
C GLN A 469 29.02 -8.10 -7.73
N GLY A 470 29.34 -7.40 -8.83
CA GLY A 470 30.69 -7.29 -9.37
C GLY A 470 31.10 -8.35 -10.42
N VAL A 471 32.33 -8.23 -10.91
CA VAL A 471 32.85 -9.06 -11.99
C VAL A 471 33.08 -10.49 -11.52
N ARG A 472 32.35 -11.43 -12.12
CA ARG A 472 32.42 -12.87 -11.81
C ARG A 472 33.58 -13.56 -12.53
N ILE A 473 34.41 -14.26 -11.76
CA ILE A 473 35.48 -15.15 -12.26
C ILE A 473 35.37 -16.50 -11.55
N ARG A 474 35.18 -17.59 -12.31
CA ARG A 474 35.14 -18.95 -11.75
C ARG A 474 36.49 -19.65 -11.90
N ASN A 475 37.06 -20.07 -10.77
CA ASN A 475 38.29 -20.85 -10.68
C ASN A 475 38.02 -22.16 -9.93
N LYS A 476 37.82 -23.27 -10.67
CA LYS A 476 37.49 -24.59 -10.10
C LYS A 476 36.23 -24.55 -9.22
N ASP A 477 36.40 -24.80 -7.92
CA ASP A 477 35.38 -24.83 -6.85
C ASP A 477 35.13 -23.45 -6.22
N THR A 478 35.89 -22.42 -6.62
CA THR A 478 35.75 -21.07 -6.09
C THR A 478 35.21 -20.12 -7.16
N VAL A 479 34.17 -19.37 -6.82
CA VAL A 479 33.66 -18.25 -7.64
C VAL A 479 34.06 -16.94 -6.95
N CYS A 480 34.87 -16.13 -7.61
CA CYS A 480 35.29 -14.83 -7.13
C CYS A 480 34.44 -13.74 -7.79
N PHE A 481 34.03 -12.75 -7.00
CA PHE A 481 33.42 -11.51 -7.43
C PHE A 481 34.31 -10.35 -6.99
N THR A 482 34.51 -9.38 -7.87
CA THR A 482 35.28 -8.17 -7.56
C THR A 482 34.51 -6.97 -8.06
N ASN A 483 34.14 -6.09 -7.14
CA ASN A 483 33.30 -4.95 -7.46
C ASN A 483 34.15 -3.86 -8.13
N MET A 484 33.62 -3.24 -9.18
CA MET A 484 34.30 -2.13 -9.83
C MET A 484 34.14 -0.83 -9.05
N GLN A 485 33.01 -0.67 -8.37
CA GLN A 485 32.66 0.47 -7.53
C GLN A 485 32.43 0.06 -6.07
N ALA A 486 32.57 1.03 -5.16
CA ALA A 486 32.22 0.82 -3.77
C ALA A 486 30.69 0.70 -3.62
N LEU A 487 30.22 -0.26 -2.83
CA LEU A 487 28.79 -0.54 -2.67
C LEU A 487 28.35 -0.30 -1.23
N SER A 488 27.06 0.00 -1.05
CA SER A 488 26.45 0.13 0.27
C SER A 488 26.18 -1.20 0.97
N GLY A 489 26.32 -2.31 0.26
CA GLY A 489 26.16 -3.65 0.81
C GLY A 489 26.32 -4.74 -0.24
N LEU A 490 26.53 -5.96 0.21
CA LEU A 490 26.78 -7.14 -0.62
C LEU A 490 25.72 -8.23 -0.39
N THR A 491 25.21 -8.79 -1.48
CA THR A 491 24.19 -9.84 -1.45
C THR A 491 24.71 -11.12 -2.10
N LEU A 492 24.47 -12.25 -1.46
CA LEU A 492 24.84 -13.56 -1.96
C LEU A 492 23.58 -14.40 -2.22
N CYS A 493 23.40 -14.80 -3.48
CA CYS A 493 22.43 -15.83 -3.86
C CYS A 493 23.16 -17.05 -4.42
N MET A 494 22.72 -18.25 -4.04
CA MET A 494 23.23 -19.50 -4.58
C MET A 494 22.08 -20.47 -4.78
N GLY A 495 22.01 -21.13 -5.93
CA GLY A 495 20.96 -22.10 -6.22
C GLY A 495 21.03 -22.65 -7.64
N GLU A 496 20.03 -23.45 -8.02
CA GLU A 496 19.88 -24.02 -9.36
C GLU A 496 19.33 -23.00 -10.38
N TYR A 497 19.99 -21.85 -10.51
CA TYR A 497 19.60 -20.79 -11.44
C TYR A 497 20.06 -21.06 -12.87
N ARG A 498 19.20 -20.70 -13.83
CA ARG A 498 19.58 -20.44 -15.22
C ARG A 498 19.80 -18.94 -15.42
N GLN A 499 20.63 -18.59 -16.40
CA GLN A 499 20.99 -17.20 -16.70
C GLN A 499 20.77 -16.88 -18.19
N ARG A 500 20.21 -15.70 -18.45
CA ARG A 500 20.33 -15.01 -19.74
C ARG A 500 20.99 -13.66 -19.52
N SER A 501 21.80 -13.23 -20.48
CA SER A 501 22.50 -11.95 -20.42
C SER A 501 22.36 -11.19 -21.74
N LEU A 502 22.19 -9.89 -21.62
CA LEU A 502 22.11 -8.96 -22.75
C LEU A 502 22.99 -7.75 -22.42
N ASP A 503 23.78 -7.33 -23.40
CA ASP A 503 24.66 -6.17 -23.29
C ASP A 503 24.27 -5.16 -24.38
N ASP A 504 24.00 -3.92 -23.97
CA ASP A 504 23.69 -2.79 -24.85
C ASP A 504 24.91 -1.88 -25.12
N GLY A 505 26.06 -2.19 -24.51
CA GLY A 505 27.31 -1.44 -24.61
C GLY A 505 27.56 -0.46 -23.44
N ARG A 506 26.52 -0.09 -22.67
CA ARG A 506 26.64 0.69 -21.44
C ARG A 506 26.33 -0.16 -20.20
N ILE A 507 25.25 -0.92 -20.24
CA ILE A 507 24.74 -1.72 -19.12
C ILE A 507 24.64 -3.18 -19.54
N ARG A 508 25.15 -4.06 -18.67
CA ARG A 508 24.89 -5.50 -18.77
C ARG A 508 23.62 -5.86 -18.00
N TYR A 509 22.62 -6.36 -18.71
CA TYR A 509 21.41 -6.90 -18.11
C TYR A 509 21.54 -8.41 -17.92
N ASN A 510 21.27 -8.90 -16.71
CA ASN A 510 21.19 -10.33 -16.42
C ASN A 510 19.79 -10.71 -15.94
N LEU A 511 19.29 -11.85 -16.41
CA LEU A 511 18.06 -12.46 -15.95
C LEU A 511 18.37 -13.84 -15.36
N TYR A 512 18.18 -13.98 -14.05
CA TYR A 512 18.32 -15.23 -13.32
C TYR A 512 16.95 -15.79 -12.96
N TYR A 513 16.66 -17.00 -13.43
CA TYR A 513 15.33 -17.62 -13.33
C TYR A 513 15.43 -19.12 -13.05
N PHE A 514 14.38 -19.70 -12.45
CA PHE A 514 14.34 -21.12 -12.10
C PHE A 514 13.97 -22.00 -13.29
N SER A 515 12.99 -21.59 -14.11
CA SER A 515 12.45 -22.40 -15.21
C SER A 515 12.05 -21.56 -16.42
N GLU A 516 12.26 -22.10 -17.63
CA GLU A 516 11.80 -21.49 -18.89
C GLU A 516 10.27 -21.53 -19.06
N ASN A 517 9.59 -22.38 -18.28
CA ASN A 517 8.13 -22.37 -18.22
C ASN A 517 7.60 -21.30 -17.26
N GLY A 518 8.47 -20.70 -16.43
CA GLY A 518 8.11 -19.72 -15.41
C GLY A 518 7.65 -18.39 -15.99
N ALA A 519 6.84 -17.68 -15.21
CA ALA A 519 6.24 -16.41 -15.63
C ALA A 519 7.30 -15.34 -15.95
N LEU A 520 8.34 -15.24 -15.12
CA LEU A 520 9.40 -14.24 -15.28
C LEU A 520 10.14 -14.39 -16.61
N TYR A 521 10.61 -15.60 -16.92
CA TYR A 521 11.30 -15.88 -18.18
C TYR A 521 10.42 -15.55 -19.40
N LYS A 522 9.13 -15.88 -19.33
CA LYS A 522 8.16 -15.65 -20.42
C LYS A 522 7.87 -14.17 -20.69
N GLN A 523 8.18 -13.26 -19.76
CA GLN A 523 8.14 -11.82 -20.02
C GLN A 523 9.26 -11.36 -20.97
N PHE A 524 10.38 -12.07 -20.99
CA PHE A 524 11.56 -11.74 -21.79
C PHE A 524 11.84 -12.78 -22.89
N ASN A 525 10.89 -13.67 -23.17
CA ASN A 525 11.01 -14.70 -24.20
C ASN A 525 10.59 -14.18 -25.58
N GLY A 526 11.34 -13.20 -26.11
CA GLY A 526 11.13 -12.59 -27.42
C GLY A 526 12.41 -12.59 -28.26
N SER A 527 12.38 -11.87 -29.39
CA SER A 527 13.59 -11.63 -30.19
C SER A 527 14.62 -10.82 -29.41
N LYS A 528 15.91 -11.10 -29.65
CA LYS A 528 17.02 -10.38 -28.97
C LYS A 528 16.94 -8.88 -29.18
N ASP A 529 16.59 -8.44 -30.39
CA ASP A 529 16.51 -7.02 -30.74
C ASP A 529 15.28 -6.36 -30.09
N GLY A 530 14.15 -7.05 -30.01
CA GLY A 530 12.93 -6.52 -29.38
C GLY A 530 13.09 -6.35 -27.87
N VAL A 531 13.67 -7.36 -27.21
CA VAL A 531 13.97 -7.29 -25.76
C VAL A 531 15.02 -6.22 -25.47
N ARG A 532 16.08 -6.10 -26.29
CA ARG A 532 17.08 -5.04 -26.16
C ARG A 532 16.43 -3.66 -26.25
N ALA A 533 15.67 -3.40 -27.31
CA ALA A 533 15.03 -2.11 -27.52
C ALA A 533 14.09 -1.74 -26.37
N GLY A 534 13.34 -2.71 -25.84
CA GLY A 534 12.47 -2.48 -24.68
C GLY A 534 13.23 -2.15 -23.39
N LEU A 535 14.39 -2.78 -23.16
CA LEU A 535 15.27 -2.48 -22.03
C LEU A 535 15.88 -1.08 -22.15
N GLU A 536 16.42 -0.72 -23.32
CA GLU A 536 17.00 0.60 -23.61
C GLU A 536 15.95 1.71 -23.44
N GLU A 537 14.74 1.51 -23.98
CA GLU A 537 13.62 2.44 -23.85
C GLU A 537 13.19 2.63 -22.38
N SER A 538 13.15 1.55 -21.61
CA SER A 538 12.82 1.59 -20.18
C SER A 538 13.87 2.31 -19.37
N MET A 539 15.15 2.01 -19.62
CA MET A 539 16.25 2.67 -18.92
C MET A 539 16.28 4.15 -19.25
N GLY A 540 16.11 4.53 -20.52
CA GLY A 540 16.00 5.93 -20.92
C GLY A 540 14.82 6.65 -20.25
N TYR A 541 13.69 5.97 -20.05
CA TYR A 541 12.57 6.49 -19.27
C TYR A 541 12.94 6.72 -17.79
N PHE A 542 13.60 5.75 -17.14
CA PHE A 542 14.01 5.89 -15.75
C PHE A 542 15.06 7.00 -15.57
N GLU A 543 16.07 7.07 -16.43
CA GLU A 543 17.10 8.11 -16.43
C GLU A 543 16.51 9.50 -16.65
N TYR A 544 15.57 9.63 -17.59
CA TYR A 544 14.85 10.87 -17.83
C TYR A 544 14.09 11.33 -16.59
N ASN A 545 13.36 10.42 -15.93
CA ASN A 545 12.57 10.74 -14.73
C ASN A 545 13.45 11.04 -13.50
N GLN A 546 14.55 10.31 -13.32
CA GLN A 546 15.48 10.54 -12.19
C GLN A 546 16.41 11.73 -12.43
N GLY A 547 16.57 12.18 -13.68
CA GLY A 547 17.42 13.30 -14.05
C GLY A 547 18.93 13.00 -14.00
N ILE A 548 19.31 11.73 -13.94
CA ILE A 548 20.69 11.27 -14.00
C ILE A 548 20.76 9.91 -14.69
N ASP A 549 21.89 9.65 -15.34
CA ASP A 549 22.17 8.38 -15.97
C ASP A 549 22.34 7.28 -14.91
N TYR A 550 22.02 6.04 -15.28
CA TYR A 550 22.13 4.88 -14.40
C TYR A 550 23.60 4.67 -14.04
N PRO A 551 23.97 4.70 -12.75
CA PRO A 551 25.36 4.84 -12.35
C PRO A 551 26.14 3.51 -12.33
N PHE A 552 25.48 2.35 -12.46
CA PHE A 552 26.13 1.04 -12.41
C PHE A 552 26.34 0.45 -13.82
N ASP A 553 27.35 -0.41 -13.96
CA ASP A 553 27.61 -1.13 -15.22
C ASP A 553 26.72 -2.37 -15.42
N GLU A 554 25.99 -2.81 -14.38
CA GLU A 554 25.19 -4.03 -14.38
C GLU A 554 23.82 -3.83 -13.72
N LEU A 555 22.81 -4.52 -14.26
CA LEU A 555 21.49 -4.67 -13.66
C LEU A 555 21.03 -6.13 -13.79
N SER A 556 20.90 -6.82 -12.66
CA SER A 556 20.51 -8.22 -12.58
C SER A 556 19.11 -8.36 -11.97
N MET A 557 18.19 -8.95 -12.74
CA MET A 557 16.88 -9.36 -12.26
C MET A 557 16.93 -10.82 -11.80
N ILE A 558 16.58 -11.07 -10.53
CA ILE A 558 16.76 -12.37 -9.89
C ILE A 558 15.42 -12.89 -9.35
N GLU A 559 15.00 -14.07 -9.81
CA GLU A 559 13.83 -14.76 -9.28
C GLU A 559 14.11 -15.27 -7.85
N LEU A 560 13.21 -15.00 -6.91
CA LEU A 560 13.29 -15.47 -5.51
C LEU A 560 12.17 -16.47 -5.20
N PRO A 561 12.45 -17.53 -4.41
CA PRO A 561 11.40 -18.45 -3.95
C PRO A 561 10.36 -17.72 -3.12
N VAL A 562 9.07 -18.07 -3.26
CA VAL A 562 7.98 -17.48 -2.46
C VAL A 562 8.11 -17.73 -0.94
N SER A 563 9.01 -18.62 -0.52
CA SER A 563 9.36 -18.80 0.90
C SER A 563 10.12 -17.62 1.50
N CYS A 564 10.78 -16.81 0.67
CA CYS A 564 11.47 -15.60 1.10
C CYS A 564 10.46 -14.48 1.33
N CYS A 565 10.68 -13.70 2.39
CA CYS A 565 9.85 -12.57 2.76
C CYS A 565 10.60 -11.27 2.39
N LEU A 566 10.12 -10.61 1.34
CA LEU A 566 10.59 -9.29 0.94
C LEU A 566 9.77 -8.23 1.68
N GLN A 567 10.37 -7.60 2.67
CA GLN A 567 9.72 -6.51 3.40
C GLN A 567 9.76 -5.22 2.57
N ILE A 568 8.59 -4.62 2.37
CA ILE A 568 8.41 -3.38 1.63
C ILE A 568 8.89 -2.19 2.46
N ARG A 569 9.90 -1.46 1.96
CA ARG A 569 10.39 -0.20 2.53
C ARG A 569 11.00 0.67 1.44
N ASN A 570 11.05 1.98 1.69
CA ASN A 570 11.79 2.92 0.84
C ASN A 570 13.29 2.61 0.89
N GLY A 571 13.78 1.91 -0.15
CA GLY A 571 15.15 1.41 -0.26
C GLY A 571 15.41 0.03 0.38
N GLY A 572 14.37 -0.78 0.65
CA GLY A 572 14.48 -2.08 1.34
C GLY A 572 14.57 -3.30 0.43
N THR A 573 15.19 -4.37 0.98
CA THR A 573 15.46 -5.78 0.54
C THR A 573 15.17 -6.26 -0.87
N ILE A 574 14.06 -5.84 -1.47
CA ILE A 574 13.66 -6.12 -2.86
C ILE A 574 14.73 -5.63 -3.83
N LEU A 575 15.38 -4.52 -3.46
CA LEU A 575 16.47 -3.92 -4.21
C LEU A 575 17.75 -4.00 -3.39
N GLN A 576 18.81 -4.35 -4.07
CA GLN A 576 20.20 -4.26 -3.59
C GLN A 576 21.00 -3.61 -4.70
N PRO A 577 22.18 -3.03 -4.44
CA PRO A 577 23.00 -2.48 -5.53
C PRO A 577 23.12 -3.50 -6.67
N GLU A 578 22.89 -3.05 -7.91
CA GLU A 578 22.84 -3.85 -9.16
C GLU A 578 21.71 -4.90 -9.25
N PHE A 579 20.98 -5.23 -8.18
CA PHE A 579 20.02 -6.34 -8.14
C PHE A 579 18.57 -5.91 -7.92
N VAL A 580 17.66 -6.54 -8.68
CA VAL A 580 16.21 -6.43 -8.51
C VAL A 580 15.62 -7.82 -8.32
N PHE A 581 14.98 -8.05 -7.18
CA PHE A 581 14.32 -9.32 -6.90
C PHE A 581 12.88 -9.35 -7.42
N GLN A 582 12.49 -10.47 -8.00
CA GLN A 582 11.11 -10.76 -8.42
C GLN A 582 10.65 -12.07 -7.78
N MET A 583 9.41 -12.14 -7.31
CA MET A 583 8.90 -13.36 -6.70
C MET A 583 8.70 -14.46 -7.73
N GLU A 584 8.82 -15.71 -7.27
CA GLU A 584 8.61 -16.93 -8.05
C GLU A 584 7.30 -16.86 -8.85
N ASN A 585 7.39 -17.09 -10.16
CA ASN A 585 6.25 -16.98 -11.08
C ASN A 585 5.50 -15.63 -11.02
N LEU A 586 6.12 -14.53 -10.58
CA LEU A 586 5.48 -13.21 -10.47
C LEU A 586 4.17 -13.27 -9.65
N CYS A 587 4.15 -14.08 -8.58
CA CYS A 587 2.94 -14.31 -7.78
C CYS A 587 2.44 -13.08 -7.02
N ASP A 588 3.27 -12.05 -6.91
CA ASP A 588 3.00 -10.72 -6.38
C ASP A 588 2.24 -9.79 -7.35
N ARG A 589 2.09 -10.18 -8.63
CA ARG A 589 1.41 -9.36 -9.64
C ARG A 589 -0.11 -9.56 -9.64
N ASN A 590 -0.83 -8.46 -9.91
CA ASN A 590 -2.27 -8.50 -10.13
C ASN A 590 -2.62 -9.09 -11.51
N THR A 591 -1.84 -8.80 -12.54
CA THR A 591 -2.09 -9.28 -13.90
C THR A 591 -0.83 -9.86 -14.52
N TYR A 592 -0.98 -10.88 -15.34
CA TYR A 592 0.13 -11.50 -16.07
C TYR A 592 -0.33 -12.00 -17.43
N TYR A 593 0.46 -11.67 -18.44
CA TYR A 593 0.38 -12.23 -19.79
C TYR A 593 1.79 -12.46 -20.28
N SER A 594 2.03 -13.59 -20.97
CA SER A 594 3.35 -13.81 -21.58
C SER A 594 3.58 -12.83 -22.72
N LEU A 595 4.86 -12.56 -23.03
CA LEU A 595 5.22 -11.72 -24.17
C LEU A 595 4.65 -12.28 -25.48
N GLU A 596 4.72 -13.60 -25.65
CA GLU A 596 4.21 -14.29 -26.84
C GLU A 596 2.68 -14.10 -27.01
N ASP A 597 1.92 -14.20 -25.93
CA ASP A 597 0.46 -14.03 -25.96
C ASP A 597 0.09 -12.58 -26.28
N ARG A 598 0.79 -11.60 -25.70
CA ARG A 598 0.60 -10.19 -26.02
C ARG A 598 0.92 -9.89 -27.48
N VAL A 599 2.03 -10.40 -28.01
CA VAL A 599 2.40 -10.25 -29.42
C VAL A 599 1.33 -10.83 -30.35
N LYS A 600 0.83 -12.03 -30.06
CA LYS A 600 -0.27 -12.65 -30.83
C LYS A 600 -1.53 -11.81 -30.81
N TRP A 601 -1.90 -11.29 -29.63
CA TRP A 601 -3.07 -10.44 -29.46
C TRP A 601 -2.96 -9.16 -30.29
N PHE A 602 -1.88 -8.38 -30.12
CA PHE A 602 -1.67 -7.13 -30.87
C PHE A 602 -1.60 -7.33 -32.37
N ARG A 603 -0.98 -8.42 -32.86
CA ARG A 603 -0.99 -8.76 -34.30
C ARG A 603 -2.37 -9.13 -34.83
N GLY A 604 -3.26 -9.63 -33.97
CA GLY A 604 -4.66 -9.85 -34.29
C GLY A 604 -5.42 -8.53 -34.50
N PHE A 605 -5.03 -7.46 -33.80
CA PHE A 605 -5.61 -6.12 -33.95
C PHE A 605 -4.98 -5.32 -35.10
N ASP A 606 -3.65 -5.36 -35.24
CA ASP A 606 -2.90 -4.66 -36.28
C ASP A 606 -1.77 -5.56 -36.84
N SER A 607 -2.00 -6.10 -38.03
CA SER A 607 -1.07 -7.02 -38.68
C SER A 607 0.14 -6.35 -39.34
N ASN A 608 0.14 -5.01 -39.46
CA ASN A 608 1.24 -4.27 -40.11
C ASN A 608 2.40 -3.99 -39.15
N ARG A 609 2.20 -4.11 -37.84
CA ARG A 609 3.24 -3.87 -36.82
C ARG A 609 4.27 -5.01 -36.80
N SER A 610 5.54 -4.63 -36.70
CA SER A 610 6.62 -5.61 -36.62
C SER A 610 6.59 -6.34 -35.27
N THR A 611 7.02 -7.61 -35.23
CA THR A 611 7.10 -8.35 -33.95
C THR A 611 8.03 -7.64 -32.96
N THR A 612 9.19 -7.19 -33.44
CA THR A 612 10.23 -6.53 -32.65
C THR A 612 9.73 -5.24 -31.99
N GLU A 613 8.92 -4.45 -32.69
CA GLU A 613 8.32 -3.23 -32.15
C GLU A 613 7.32 -3.53 -31.02
N ILE A 614 6.45 -4.53 -31.22
CA ILE A 614 5.50 -4.95 -30.19
C ILE A 614 6.24 -5.54 -28.99
N GLU A 615 7.27 -6.37 -29.23
CA GLU A 615 8.10 -6.93 -28.15
C GLU A 615 8.77 -5.82 -27.31
N SER A 616 9.35 -4.82 -27.97
CA SER A 616 9.95 -3.64 -27.32
C SER A 616 8.94 -2.91 -26.45
N GLU A 617 7.77 -2.58 -27.01
CA GLU A 617 6.70 -1.88 -26.29
C GLU A 617 6.21 -2.68 -25.08
N MET A 618 6.06 -4.01 -25.21
CA MET A 618 5.55 -4.85 -24.13
C MET A 618 6.56 -5.07 -23.01
N VAL A 619 7.84 -5.28 -23.34
CA VAL A 619 8.93 -5.34 -22.35
C VAL A 619 9.04 -3.99 -21.64
N SER A 620 8.99 -2.89 -22.40
CA SER A 620 9.02 -1.53 -21.87
C SER A 620 7.87 -1.25 -20.91
N ALA A 621 6.64 -1.60 -21.32
CA ALA A 621 5.46 -1.47 -20.48
C ALA A 621 5.57 -2.31 -19.19
N PHE A 622 6.04 -3.55 -19.28
CA PHE A 622 6.24 -4.41 -18.10
C PHE A 622 7.25 -3.80 -17.12
N LEU A 623 8.39 -3.31 -17.59
CA LEU A 623 9.43 -2.73 -16.73
C LEU A 623 8.96 -1.42 -16.08
N LYS A 624 8.30 -0.54 -16.85
CA LYS A 624 7.73 0.70 -16.34
C LYS A 624 6.67 0.40 -15.28
N GLU A 625 5.68 -0.44 -15.58
CA GLU A 625 4.66 -0.88 -14.60
C GLU A 625 5.30 -1.52 -13.35
N SER A 626 6.40 -2.24 -13.54
CA SER A 626 7.07 -2.96 -12.46
C SER A 626 7.88 -2.06 -11.53
N PHE A 627 8.54 -1.04 -12.07
CA PHE A 627 9.63 -0.34 -11.38
C PHE A 627 9.51 1.18 -11.39
N ASP A 628 8.37 1.75 -11.83
CA ASP A 628 8.09 3.17 -11.66
C ASP A 628 7.99 3.56 -10.18
N LEU A 629 7.98 4.86 -9.88
CA LEU A 629 7.87 5.40 -8.51
C LEU A 629 6.53 5.13 -7.84
N LYS A 630 5.44 5.09 -8.63
CA LYS A 630 4.08 4.90 -8.14
C LYS A 630 3.47 3.67 -8.78
N GLU A 631 2.65 2.95 -8.03
CA GLU A 631 1.84 1.84 -8.53
C GLU A 631 0.37 2.02 -8.14
N TYR A 632 -0.51 1.44 -8.95
CA TYR A 632 -1.94 1.37 -8.66
C TYR A 632 -2.25 0.01 -8.03
N LYS A 633 -2.53 0.01 -6.73
CA LYS A 633 -2.81 -1.20 -5.97
C LYS A 633 -4.30 -1.38 -5.75
N ASN A 634 -4.83 -2.52 -6.19
CA ASN A 634 -6.18 -2.94 -5.84
C ASN A 634 -6.29 -3.21 -4.33
N VAL A 635 -7.42 -2.84 -3.72
CA VAL A 635 -7.67 -2.95 -2.25
C VAL A 635 -7.68 -4.41 -1.72
N GLY A 636 -7.41 -5.41 -2.57
CA GLY A 636 -7.21 -6.82 -2.21
C GLY A 636 -8.51 -7.62 -2.06
N ILE A 637 -8.44 -8.94 -2.28
CA ILE A 637 -9.60 -9.86 -2.22
C ILE A 637 -9.71 -10.48 -0.82
N SER A 638 -10.32 -9.73 0.10
CA SER A 638 -10.80 -10.28 1.37
C SER A 638 -12.32 -10.40 1.36
N LEU A 639 -12.89 -11.32 2.16
CA LEU A 639 -14.35 -11.46 2.27
C LEU A 639 -15.02 -10.14 2.70
N ARG A 640 -14.33 -9.33 3.50
CA ARG A 640 -14.72 -7.95 3.86
C ARG A 640 -14.75 -7.01 2.65
N ASN A 641 -13.72 -7.04 1.80
CA ASN A 641 -13.63 -6.17 0.62
C ASN A 641 -14.62 -6.59 -0.47
N ILE A 642 -14.91 -7.89 -0.59
CA ILE A 642 -15.96 -8.43 -1.47
C ILE A 642 -17.33 -7.93 -1.00
N LEU A 643 -17.67 -8.15 0.29
CA LEU A 643 -18.97 -7.74 0.84
C LEU A 643 -19.18 -6.22 0.82
N SER A 644 -18.12 -5.44 0.95
CA SER A 644 -18.17 -3.97 0.93
C SER A 644 -17.99 -3.33 -0.45
N GLY A 645 -17.83 -4.14 -1.51
CA GLY A 645 -17.57 -3.71 -2.89
C GLY A 645 -16.22 -3.03 -3.12
N ARG A 646 -15.34 -2.94 -2.10
CA ARG A 646 -14.02 -2.29 -2.21
C ARG A 646 -13.02 -3.06 -3.06
N TYR A 647 -13.24 -4.35 -3.32
CA TYR A 647 -12.30 -5.16 -4.09
C TYR A 647 -12.07 -4.68 -5.54
N LEU A 648 -12.95 -3.82 -6.07
CA LEU A 648 -12.81 -3.17 -7.38
C LEU A 648 -12.10 -1.80 -7.31
N ALA A 649 -11.83 -1.27 -6.12
CA ALA A 649 -11.12 -0.01 -5.97
C ALA A 649 -9.62 -0.23 -6.13
N SER A 650 -8.98 0.72 -6.79
CA SER A 650 -7.53 0.83 -6.91
C SER A 650 -7.09 2.15 -6.28
N GLU A 651 -6.02 2.09 -5.50
CA GLU A 651 -5.43 3.23 -4.81
C GLU A 651 -4.00 3.42 -5.35
N GLU A 652 -3.65 4.65 -5.69
CA GLU A 652 -2.28 5.00 -6.04
C GLU A 652 -1.42 5.01 -4.76
N GLN A 653 -0.29 4.32 -4.78
CA GLN A 653 0.68 4.30 -3.68
C GLN A 653 2.11 4.31 -4.20
N GLU A 654 3.08 4.57 -3.32
CA GLU A 654 4.50 4.39 -3.66
C GLU A 654 4.77 2.93 -4.04
N ASN A 655 5.45 2.73 -5.17
CA ASN A 655 5.79 1.40 -5.64
C ASN A 655 7.01 0.88 -4.85
N PRO A 656 6.85 -0.20 -4.07
CA PRO A 656 7.93 -0.76 -3.28
C PRO A 656 9.02 -1.44 -4.13
N PHE A 657 8.73 -1.72 -5.40
CA PHE A 657 9.67 -2.27 -6.37
C PHE A 657 10.38 -1.16 -7.18
N SER A 658 10.14 0.13 -6.90
CA SER A 658 10.68 1.22 -7.71
C SER A 658 12.21 1.17 -7.83
N ILE A 659 12.75 1.27 -9.05
CA ILE A 659 14.21 1.24 -9.29
C ILE A 659 14.94 2.51 -8.79
N ALA A 660 14.20 3.53 -8.35
CA ALA A 660 14.74 4.82 -7.94
C ALA A 660 15.93 4.76 -6.94
N PRO A 661 15.99 3.86 -5.94
CA PRO A 661 17.14 3.76 -5.03
C PRO A 661 18.49 3.51 -5.72
N MET A 662 18.51 2.91 -6.92
CA MET A 662 19.73 2.75 -7.72
C MET A 662 20.32 4.11 -8.17
N PHE A 663 19.45 5.08 -8.42
CA PHE A 663 19.87 6.42 -8.83
C PHE A 663 20.18 7.32 -7.63
N THR A 664 19.68 6.96 -6.44
CA THR A 664 19.79 7.78 -5.23
C THR A 664 20.74 7.16 -4.19
N ASN A 665 20.23 6.35 -3.27
CA ASN A 665 20.89 5.98 -2.02
C ASN A 665 21.98 4.92 -2.23
N PHE A 666 21.93 4.17 -3.33
CA PHE A 666 22.96 3.19 -3.70
C PHE A 666 24.09 3.79 -4.55
N SER A 667 23.93 5.02 -5.06
CA SER A 667 24.92 5.67 -5.92
C SER A 667 25.66 6.83 -5.25
N GLY A 668 25.34 7.14 -4.00
CA GLY A 668 26.02 8.16 -3.18
C GLY A 668 25.09 8.62 -2.05
N TYR A 669 25.65 9.22 -1.00
CA TYR A 669 24.86 9.67 0.15
C TYR A 669 25.38 10.97 0.76
N ILE A 670 24.49 11.95 0.95
CA ILE A 670 24.78 13.24 1.60
C ILE A 670 24.41 13.19 3.07
N PHE A 671 25.42 13.19 3.93
CA PHE A 671 25.25 13.11 5.36
C PHE A 671 25.11 14.50 6.02
N SER A 672 24.23 14.59 7.02
CA SER A 672 24.18 15.74 7.94
C SER A 672 23.60 15.34 9.30
N GLU A 673 24.30 15.70 10.37
CA GLU A 673 23.72 15.64 11.73
C GLU A 673 22.68 16.75 11.97
N LYS A 674 22.91 17.94 11.40
CA LYS A 674 22.04 19.11 11.59
C LYS A 674 20.72 19.00 10.81
N TYR A 675 20.77 18.40 9.62
CA TYR A 675 19.64 18.25 8.71
C TYR A 675 19.37 16.76 8.41
N PRO A 676 18.70 16.03 9.31
CA PRO A 676 18.39 14.63 9.05
C PRO A 676 17.56 14.47 7.77
N CYS A 677 17.82 13.42 6.99
CA CYS A 677 17.20 13.15 5.68
C CYS A 677 17.54 14.16 4.55
N VAL A 678 18.52 15.06 4.71
CA VAL A 678 18.85 16.06 3.68
C VAL A 678 19.26 15.43 2.34
N ASP A 679 19.86 14.24 2.36
CA ASP A 679 20.15 13.44 1.16
C ASP A 679 18.93 13.29 0.25
N LYS A 680 17.80 12.84 0.81
CA LYS A 680 16.55 12.68 0.07
C LYS A 680 16.08 14.00 -0.52
N ILE A 681 16.24 15.10 0.22
CA ILE A 681 15.84 16.44 -0.20
C ILE A 681 16.67 16.89 -1.41
N ILE A 682 18.00 16.84 -1.29
CA ILE A 682 18.91 17.29 -2.35
C ILE A 682 18.82 16.40 -3.59
N ILE A 683 18.80 15.07 -3.43
CA ILE A 683 18.73 14.17 -4.58
C ILE A 683 17.41 14.35 -5.35
N SER A 684 16.31 14.62 -4.65
CA SER A 684 15.03 14.86 -5.34
C SER A 684 14.99 16.15 -6.17
N LEU A 685 15.98 17.05 -6.04
CA LEU A 685 16.12 18.20 -6.94
C LEU A 685 16.45 17.78 -8.38
N LEU A 686 17.15 16.66 -8.57
CA LEU A 686 17.46 16.10 -9.90
C LEU A 686 16.22 15.53 -10.60
N ARG A 687 15.22 15.06 -9.83
CA ARG A 687 14.05 14.40 -10.38
C ARG A 687 13.21 15.35 -11.23
N ARG A 688 12.72 14.85 -12.35
CA ARG A 688 11.71 15.57 -13.15
C ARG A 688 10.36 15.51 -12.47
N GLU A 689 9.60 16.59 -12.60
CA GLU A 689 8.27 16.67 -11.99
C GLU A 689 7.26 15.81 -12.74
N SER A 690 6.36 15.21 -11.97
CA SER A 690 5.19 14.50 -12.50
C SER A 690 4.17 15.48 -13.09
N ASN A 691 3.32 14.97 -13.99
CA ASN A 691 2.26 15.77 -14.61
C ASN A 691 1.25 16.30 -13.57
N VAL A 692 1.20 17.63 -13.41
CA VAL A 692 0.26 18.38 -12.55
C VAL A 692 -1.21 18.24 -13.00
N THR A 693 -1.45 17.70 -14.20
CA THR A 693 -2.80 17.48 -14.75
C THR A 693 -3.63 16.46 -13.96
N PHE A 694 -2.99 15.57 -13.20
CA PHE A 694 -3.69 14.58 -12.38
C PHE A 694 -4.46 15.24 -11.21
N ASP A 695 -3.88 16.27 -10.59
CA ASP A 695 -4.44 16.96 -9.42
C ASP A 695 -5.71 17.77 -9.75
N LEU A 696 -5.84 18.24 -11.00
CA LEU A 696 -7.02 18.97 -11.47
C LEU A 696 -8.30 18.11 -11.43
N ASN A 697 -8.15 16.79 -11.53
CA ASN A 697 -9.27 15.86 -11.60
C ASN A 697 -9.54 15.11 -10.29
N GLN A 698 -8.73 15.35 -9.27
CA GLN A 698 -8.87 14.72 -7.97
C GLN A 698 -10.04 15.32 -7.17
N ILE A 699 -10.77 14.45 -6.46
CA ILE A 699 -11.87 14.82 -5.56
C ILE A 699 -11.61 14.17 -4.21
N GLY A 700 -11.64 15.01 -3.17
CA GLY A 700 -11.22 14.65 -1.83
C GLY A 700 -9.78 15.03 -1.55
N VAL A 701 -9.45 15.03 -0.27
CA VAL A 701 -8.13 15.43 0.23
C VAL A 701 -7.13 14.36 -0.18
N SER A 702 -6.10 14.79 -0.92
CA SER A 702 -5.01 13.93 -1.33
C SER A 702 -4.12 13.56 -0.13
N HIS A 703 -3.25 12.55 -0.29
CA HIS A 703 -2.26 12.25 0.74
C HIS A 703 -1.32 13.45 1.00
N GLU A 704 -1.07 14.27 -0.03
CA GLU A 704 -0.29 15.51 0.07
C GLU A 704 -1.03 16.61 0.85
N ASP A 705 -2.34 16.76 0.63
CA ASP A 705 -3.14 17.73 1.39
C ASP A 705 -3.16 17.39 2.89
N GLN A 706 -3.20 16.11 3.25
CA GLN A 706 -3.09 15.66 4.66
C GLN A 706 -1.70 15.98 5.25
N ALA A 707 -0.64 15.81 4.46
CA ALA A 707 0.72 16.18 4.84
C ALA A 707 0.86 17.69 5.06
N ILE A 708 0.26 18.52 4.20
CA ILE A 708 0.24 19.99 4.33
C ILE A 708 -0.48 20.43 5.60
N LEU A 709 -1.66 19.86 5.89
CA LEU A 709 -2.39 20.16 7.13
C LEU A 709 -1.55 19.86 8.38
N THR A 710 -0.71 18.82 8.33
CA THR A 710 0.23 18.47 9.41
C THR A 710 1.34 19.52 9.54
N LEU A 711 1.97 19.90 8.42
CA LEU A 711 3.02 20.93 8.36
C LEU A 711 2.56 22.32 8.82
N GLY A 712 1.27 22.63 8.73
CA GLY A 712 0.70 23.85 9.29
C GLY A 712 0.76 23.95 10.82
N SER A 713 1.11 22.86 11.51
CA SER A 713 1.16 22.80 12.98
C SER A 713 2.54 22.44 13.55
N GLN A 714 3.37 21.73 12.78
CA GLN A 714 4.68 21.22 13.20
C GLN A 714 5.72 21.44 12.11
N SER A 715 6.96 21.76 12.51
CA SER A 715 8.09 21.87 11.58
C SER A 715 8.63 20.49 11.16
N LEU A 716 9.35 20.43 10.02
CA LEU A 716 10.01 19.19 9.57
C LEU A 716 10.98 18.66 10.64
N GLN A 717 11.72 19.55 11.29
CA GLN A 717 12.64 19.16 12.36
C GLN A 717 11.90 18.52 13.54
N GLU A 718 10.80 19.11 14.02
CA GLU A 718 10.01 18.53 15.12
C GLU A 718 9.44 17.16 14.76
N LEU A 719 8.99 16.97 13.51
CA LEU A 719 8.46 15.70 13.03
C LEU A 719 9.54 14.62 12.97
N LEU A 720 10.76 14.97 12.56
CA LEU A 720 11.89 14.02 12.48
C LEU A 720 12.42 13.60 13.86
N PHE A 721 12.26 14.43 14.90
CA PHE A 721 12.67 14.12 16.27
C PHE A 721 11.53 13.53 17.13
N ASN A 722 10.28 13.58 16.66
CA ASN A 722 9.18 12.94 17.37
C ASN A 722 9.26 11.41 17.24
N LYS A 723 9.18 10.69 18.36
CA LYS A 723 9.22 9.22 18.37
C LYS A 723 7.94 8.59 17.82
N GLU A 724 6.85 9.35 17.75
CA GLU A 724 5.61 8.91 17.11
C GLU A 724 5.72 9.10 15.60
N SER A 725 5.82 7.99 14.87
CA SER A 725 5.87 7.99 13.40
C SER A 725 4.59 8.59 12.82
N THR A 726 4.72 9.75 12.17
CA THR A 726 3.63 10.33 11.36
C THR A 726 3.54 9.56 10.04
N PRO A 727 2.35 9.09 9.63
CA PRO A 727 2.19 8.33 8.39
C PRO A 727 2.56 9.12 7.13
N PHE A 728 2.66 10.45 7.22
CA PHE A 728 2.91 11.37 6.11
C PHE A 728 4.37 11.83 5.95
N LEU A 729 5.33 11.31 6.73
CA LEU A 729 6.69 11.89 6.78
C LEU A 729 7.40 11.88 5.40
N GLU A 730 7.29 10.80 4.62
CA GLU A 730 7.90 10.75 3.27
C GLU A 730 7.25 11.75 2.31
N THR A 731 5.93 11.88 2.35
CA THR A 731 5.19 12.90 1.58
C THR A 731 5.58 14.31 1.99
N ILE A 732 5.80 14.55 3.28
CA ILE A 732 6.30 15.83 3.81
C ILE A 732 7.69 16.13 3.25
N ILE A 733 8.60 15.14 3.25
CA ILE A 733 9.94 15.29 2.66
C ILE A 733 9.82 15.64 1.18
N TYR A 734 9.00 14.91 0.42
CA TYR A 734 8.74 15.18 -1.00
C TYR A 734 8.25 16.62 -1.24
N LEU A 735 7.23 17.07 -0.50
CA LEU A 735 6.68 18.43 -0.63
C LEU A 735 7.72 19.52 -0.32
N LYS A 736 8.54 19.31 0.72
CA LYS A 736 9.62 20.23 1.11
C LYS A 736 10.72 20.27 0.03
N SER A 737 11.06 19.13 -0.55
CA SER A 737 12.01 19.08 -1.67
C SER A 737 11.51 19.79 -2.91
N HIS A 738 10.26 19.53 -3.29
CA HIS A 738 9.63 20.15 -4.45
C HIS A 738 9.55 21.67 -4.27
N TYR A 739 9.21 22.13 -3.06
CA TYR A 739 9.26 23.54 -2.71
C TYR A 739 10.68 24.12 -2.84
N LEU A 740 11.71 23.43 -2.34
CA LEU A 740 13.11 23.86 -2.50
C LEU A 740 13.50 23.99 -3.97
N LYS A 741 13.18 22.99 -4.81
CA LYS A 741 13.43 23.05 -6.26
C LYS A 741 12.77 24.28 -6.89
N ASN A 742 11.49 24.49 -6.60
CA ASN A 742 10.72 25.61 -7.15
C ASN A 742 11.20 26.98 -6.67
N LEU A 743 11.69 27.06 -5.42
CA LEU A 743 12.34 28.25 -4.91
C LEU A 743 13.63 28.54 -5.67
N LEU A 744 14.50 27.55 -5.88
CA LEU A 744 15.74 27.71 -6.65
C LEU A 744 15.48 28.09 -8.10
N LEU A 745 14.47 27.49 -8.75
CA LEU A 745 14.03 27.85 -10.10
C LEU A 745 13.42 29.25 -10.23
N SER A 746 13.18 29.95 -9.11
CA SER A 746 12.81 31.36 -9.12
C SER A 746 14.04 32.29 -9.23
N PHE A 747 15.24 31.78 -8.96
CA PHE A 747 16.51 32.52 -9.02
C PHE A 747 17.43 32.06 -10.15
N PHE A 748 17.34 30.79 -10.55
CA PHE A 748 18.18 30.16 -11.56
C PHE A 748 17.35 29.55 -12.67
N THR A 749 17.95 29.34 -13.84
CA THR A 749 17.31 28.55 -14.90
C THR A 749 17.37 27.05 -14.58
N GLU A 750 16.44 26.27 -15.12
CA GLU A 750 16.44 24.81 -14.96
C GLU A 750 17.74 24.18 -15.48
N GLU A 751 18.25 24.67 -16.62
CA GLU A 751 19.51 24.20 -17.21
C GLU A 751 20.71 24.44 -16.29
N GLU A 752 20.86 25.63 -15.70
CA GLU A 752 21.96 25.94 -14.79
C GLU A 752 21.95 25.05 -13.54
N LEU A 753 20.76 24.84 -12.96
CA LEU A 753 20.60 24.02 -11.77
C LEU A 753 20.84 22.53 -12.08
N ASP A 754 20.30 22.02 -13.19
CA ASP A 754 20.47 20.64 -13.62
C ASP A 754 21.94 20.31 -13.92
N ILE A 755 22.66 21.20 -14.61
CA ILE A 755 24.10 21.02 -14.88
C ILE A 755 24.88 20.89 -13.58
N PHE A 756 24.66 21.81 -12.62
CA PHE A 756 25.35 21.77 -11.33
C PHE A 756 25.06 20.47 -10.57
N LEU A 757 23.79 20.09 -10.46
CA LEU A 757 23.40 18.90 -9.68
C LEU A 757 23.96 17.61 -10.31
N ARG A 758 23.97 17.51 -11.65
CA ARG A 758 24.56 16.37 -12.37
C ARG A 758 26.07 16.32 -12.16
N GLU A 759 26.79 17.42 -12.39
CA GLU A 759 28.23 17.50 -12.18
C GLU A 759 28.60 17.14 -10.74
N PHE A 760 27.86 17.67 -9.76
CA PHE A 760 28.08 17.37 -8.35
C PHE A 760 27.86 15.88 -8.04
N LYS A 761 26.77 15.28 -8.54
CA LYS A 761 26.47 13.87 -8.29
C LYS A 761 27.49 12.95 -8.97
N GLU A 762 27.85 13.22 -10.21
CA GLU A 762 28.86 12.45 -10.97
C GLU A 762 30.22 12.45 -10.27
N GLN A 763 30.68 13.61 -9.80
CA GLN A 763 31.98 13.75 -9.09
C GLN A 763 32.02 13.01 -7.75
N ASN A 764 30.86 12.82 -7.11
CA ASN A 764 30.73 12.24 -5.77
C ASN A 764 30.01 10.87 -5.77
N THR A 765 29.97 10.19 -6.93
CA THR A 765 29.33 8.88 -7.06
C THR A 765 30.04 7.82 -6.19
N PHE A 766 29.26 6.93 -5.59
CA PHE A 766 29.70 5.81 -4.73
C PHE A 766 30.48 6.23 -3.49
N GLN A 767 30.16 7.40 -2.93
CA GLN A 767 30.82 7.95 -1.76
C GLN A 767 29.80 8.56 -0.79
N ARG A 768 30.21 8.63 0.48
CA ARG A 768 29.53 9.40 1.53
C ARG A 768 30.17 10.78 1.61
N ILE A 769 29.38 11.83 1.44
CA ILE A 769 29.82 13.23 1.48
C ILE A 769 29.12 13.99 2.60
N ASP A 770 29.76 15.02 3.16
CA ASP A 770 29.12 15.89 4.14
C ASP A 770 28.28 16.97 3.45
N ILE A 771 27.16 17.37 4.05
CA ILE A 771 26.33 18.45 3.52
C ILE A 771 27.10 19.77 3.38
N ASP A 772 28.10 20.02 4.24
CA ASP A 772 28.89 21.23 4.18
C ASP A 772 29.68 21.32 2.87
N ASP A 773 30.10 20.18 2.29
CA ASP A 773 30.78 20.16 0.99
C ASP A 773 29.82 20.55 -0.15
N PHE A 774 28.58 20.07 -0.13
CA PHE A 774 27.54 20.48 -1.08
C PHE A 774 27.24 21.98 -0.97
N ILE A 775 27.05 22.48 0.26
CA ILE A 775 26.77 23.90 0.52
C ILE A 775 27.90 24.77 0.00
N ASN A 776 29.15 24.44 0.35
CA ASN A 776 30.31 25.23 -0.06
C ASN A 776 30.47 25.28 -1.59
N GLU A 777 30.23 24.16 -2.28
CA GLU A 777 30.30 24.08 -3.73
C GLU A 777 29.16 24.84 -4.42
N PHE A 778 27.94 24.75 -3.88
CA PHE A 778 26.78 25.50 -4.36
C PHE A 778 26.98 27.01 -4.18
N ASP A 779 27.36 27.44 -2.98
CA ASP A 779 27.63 28.85 -2.65
C ASP A 779 28.74 29.41 -3.55
N ARG A 780 29.80 28.62 -3.82
CA ARG A 780 30.90 28.99 -4.70
C ARG A 780 30.45 29.18 -6.15
N ARG A 781 29.55 28.33 -6.65
CA ARG A 781 29.04 28.39 -8.03
C ARG A 781 28.05 29.52 -8.25
N PHE A 782 27.11 29.71 -7.34
CA PHE A 782 25.96 30.60 -7.52
C PHE A 782 26.01 31.88 -6.69
N SER A 783 26.96 32.01 -5.74
CA SER A 783 27.00 33.13 -4.78
C SER A 783 25.68 33.34 -4.04
N PHE A 784 24.99 32.25 -3.71
CA PHE A 784 23.65 32.21 -3.12
C PHE A 784 23.70 31.43 -1.81
N ASP A 785 23.18 32.00 -0.71
CA ASP A 785 23.18 31.36 0.62
C ASP A 785 22.15 30.22 0.69
N ILE A 786 22.54 29.04 0.19
CA ILE A 786 21.67 27.85 0.24
C ILE A 786 21.47 27.35 1.66
N ARG A 787 22.46 27.57 2.55
CA ARG A 787 22.40 27.16 3.95
C ARG A 787 21.23 27.85 4.67
N GLY A 788 21.07 29.16 4.48
CA GLY A 788 19.95 29.91 5.03
C GLY A 788 18.59 29.40 4.56
N VAL A 789 18.49 28.96 3.30
CA VAL A 789 17.26 28.37 2.73
C VAL A 789 16.97 26.99 3.35
N ILE A 790 17.97 26.12 3.45
CA ILE A 790 17.82 24.80 4.08
C ILE A 790 17.45 24.96 5.56
N ASP A 791 18.06 25.92 6.27
CA ASP A 791 17.72 26.23 7.66
C ASP A 791 16.23 26.60 7.82
N LYS A 792 15.71 27.51 6.99
CA LYS A 792 14.28 27.85 6.98
C LYS A 792 13.40 26.62 6.68
N LEU A 793 13.76 25.84 5.67
CA LEU A 793 12.99 24.67 5.22
C LEU A 793 12.69 23.69 6.36
N TYR A 794 13.67 23.48 7.27
CA TYR A 794 13.54 22.57 8.41
C TYR A 794 12.79 23.15 9.61
N HIS A 795 12.92 24.45 9.89
CA HIS A 795 12.42 25.07 11.13
C HIS A 795 11.07 25.79 10.94
N ASP A 796 10.69 26.15 9.72
CA ASP A 796 9.46 26.88 9.45
C ASP A 796 8.20 26.06 9.78
N ARG A 797 7.25 26.71 10.47
CA ARG A 797 5.95 26.17 10.88
C ARG A 797 4.76 26.83 10.19
N GLN A 798 5.01 27.95 9.51
CA GLN A 798 3.97 28.73 8.87
C GLN A 798 3.93 28.41 7.39
N LEU A 799 2.72 28.28 6.85
CA LEU A 799 2.50 28.07 5.43
C LEU A 799 1.98 29.37 4.79
N PRO A 800 2.42 29.69 3.56
CA PRO A 800 1.86 30.80 2.80
C PRO A 800 0.37 30.58 2.50
N GLN A 801 -0.37 31.67 2.31
CA GLN A 801 -1.81 31.65 2.04
C GLN A 801 -2.11 32.56 0.86
N PHE A 802 -2.33 31.94 -0.31
CA PHE A 802 -2.53 32.69 -1.55
C PHE A 802 -4.00 32.85 -1.90
N HIS A 803 -4.36 34.05 -2.34
CA HIS A 803 -5.60 34.31 -3.06
C HIS A 803 -5.21 34.57 -4.51
N ILE A 804 -5.77 33.79 -5.45
CA ILE A 804 -5.44 33.87 -6.88
C ILE A 804 -6.73 34.09 -7.67
N GLN A 805 -6.71 35.08 -8.57
CA GLN A 805 -7.83 35.36 -9.46
C GLN A 805 -7.36 35.98 -10.79
N ASN A 806 -8.30 36.22 -11.70
CA ASN A 806 -8.07 36.91 -12.97
C ASN A 806 -6.95 36.31 -13.84
N ILE A 807 -6.83 34.98 -13.88
CA ILE A 807 -5.88 34.29 -14.75
C ILE A 807 -6.26 34.57 -16.22
N ALA A 808 -5.37 35.23 -16.94
CA ALA A 808 -5.51 35.61 -18.34
C ALA A 808 -4.24 35.29 -19.13
N GLN A 809 -4.37 35.24 -20.46
CA GLN A 809 -3.25 35.05 -21.38
C GLN A 809 -3.33 36.11 -22.47
N TRP A 810 -2.18 36.73 -22.76
CA TRP A 810 -2.03 37.78 -23.76
C TRP A 810 -1.07 37.32 -24.85
N SER A 811 -1.25 37.84 -26.07
CA SER A 811 -0.40 37.53 -27.21
C SER A 811 0.81 38.44 -27.25
N GLU A 812 2.01 37.87 -27.41
CA GLU A 812 3.26 38.57 -27.68
C GLU A 812 3.95 37.94 -28.89
N GLY A 813 3.48 38.27 -30.10
CA GLY A 813 3.94 37.60 -31.33
C GLY A 813 3.56 36.12 -31.37
N GLU A 814 4.56 35.24 -31.48
CA GLU A 814 4.43 33.77 -31.38
C GLU A 814 4.40 33.27 -29.92
N ASN A 815 4.89 34.10 -29.00
CA ASN A 815 4.89 33.86 -27.55
C ASN A 815 3.59 34.36 -26.91
N ALA A 816 3.46 34.14 -25.62
CA ALA A 816 2.37 34.67 -24.82
C ALA A 816 2.88 35.17 -23.46
N VAL A 817 2.04 35.94 -22.78
CA VAL A 817 2.28 36.37 -21.39
C VAL A 817 1.07 35.98 -20.57
N VAL A 818 1.32 35.31 -19.45
CA VAL A 818 0.29 34.94 -18.48
C VAL A 818 0.15 36.07 -17.47
N GLU A 819 -1.07 36.55 -17.28
CA GLU A 819 -1.44 37.49 -16.23
C GLU A 819 -2.21 36.75 -15.14
N PHE A 820 -1.88 37.02 -13.88
CA PHE A 820 -2.73 36.63 -12.75
C PHE A 820 -2.57 37.60 -11.58
N ASP A 821 -3.65 37.81 -10.84
CA ASP A 821 -3.64 38.58 -9.60
C ASP A 821 -3.35 37.62 -8.44
N VAL A 822 -2.41 38.00 -7.56
CA VAL A 822 -2.06 37.22 -6.37
C VAL A 822 -2.02 38.12 -5.12
N TRP A 823 -2.59 37.62 -4.04
CA TRP A 823 -2.38 38.16 -2.69
C TRP A 823 -1.92 37.06 -1.74
N ASN A 824 -0.72 37.22 -1.18
CA ASN A 824 -0.25 36.40 -0.07
C ASN A 824 -0.70 37.03 1.25
N SER A 825 -1.77 36.50 1.82
CA SER A 825 -2.37 37.00 3.06
C SER A 825 -1.59 36.59 4.33
N SER A 826 -0.56 35.75 4.19
CA SER A 826 0.29 35.30 5.30
C SER A 826 1.48 36.24 5.54
N ALA A 827 2.21 36.02 6.65
CA ALA A 827 3.44 36.74 6.96
C ALA A 827 4.71 36.14 6.34
N VAL A 828 4.62 34.94 5.76
CA VAL A 828 5.77 34.22 5.18
C VAL A 828 5.77 34.28 3.67
N GLU A 829 6.96 34.24 3.07
CA GLU A 829 7.10 34.13 1.62
C GLU A 829 6.66 32.75 1.12
N GLY A 830 6.25 32.68 -0.14
CA GLY A 830 5.96 31.41 -0.79
C GLY A 830 6.22 31.47 -2.29
N VAL A 831 6.14 30.32 -2.94
CA VAL A 831 6.46 30.17 -4.37
C VAL A 831 5.22 29.77 -5.12
N ILE A 832 4.93 30.47 -6.22
CA ILE A 832 3.92 30.09 -7.20
C ILE A 832 4.63 29.55 -8.44
N SER A 833 4.22 28.38 -8.90
CA SER A 833 4.68 27.76 -10.14
C SER A 833 3.59 27.86 -11.21
N LEU A 834 3.98 28.12 -12.46
CA LEU A 834 3.10 28.15 -13.62
C LEU A 834 3.41 26.97 -14.53
N TYR A 835 2.36 26.28 -14.98
CA TYR A 835 2.43 25.23 -15.97
C TYR A 835 1.54 25.57 -17.17
N ALA A 836 2.00 25.24 -18.36
CA ALA A 836 1.29 25.41 -19.62
C ALA A 836 1.13 24.06 -20.33
N ARG A 837 -0.03 23.83 -20.95
CA ARG A 837 -0.25 22.63 -21.76
C ARG A 837 0.40 22.77 -23.13
N LYS A 838 1.20 21.78 -23.53
CA LYS A 838 1.84 21.75 -24.85
C LYS A 838 0.91 21.09 -25.88
N ASN A 839 0.65 21.75 -27.00
CA ASN A 839 -0.36 21.32 -27.98
C ASN A 839 0.08 20.14 -28.87
N ASP A 840 1.38 19.89 -29.00
CA ASP A 840 1.92 18.98 -30.03
C ASP A 840 2.22 17.54 -29.56
N ILE A 841 2.27 17.29 -28.23
CA ILE A 841 2.67 15.98 -27.67
C ILE A 841 1.73 15.63 -26.50
N GLY A 842 0.72 14.79 -26.77
CA GLY A 842 0.01 13.99 -25.77
C GLY A 842 -0.36 14.69 -24.46
N SER A 843 -1.04 15.84 -24.49
CA SER A 843 -1.60 16.52 -23.29
C SER A 843 -0.60 16.85 -22.17
N GLN A 844 0.71 16.85 -22.43
CA GLN A 844 1.70 17.08 -21.37
C GLN A 844 1.73 18.55 -20.95
N THR A 845 1.80 18.80 -19.65
CA THR A 845 1.98 20.13 -19.07
C THR A 845 3.44 20.35 -18.75
N GLU A 846 3.97 21.48 -19.18
CA GLU A 846 5.35 21.90 -18.95
C GLU A 846 5.36 23.07 -17.98
N LYS A 847 6.34 23.10 -17.06
CA LYS A 847 6.54 24.25 -16.20
C LYS A 847 7.13 25.39 -17.01
N VAL A 848 6.51 26.56 -16.92
CA VAL A 848 6.91 27.75 -17.68
C VAL A 848 7.44 28.88 -16.79
N GLY A 849 7.34 28.75 -15.47
CA GLY A 849 8.05 29.64 -14.54
C GLY A 849 7.70 29.47 -13.07
N CYS A 850 8.59 29.94 -12.20
CA CYS A 850 8.38 30.03 -10.75
C CYS A 850 8.55 31.49 -10.29
N ARG A 851 7.75 31.94 -9.32
CA ARG A 851 7.80 33.29 -8.76
C ARG A 851 7.66 33.27 -7.24
N VAL A 852 8.58 33.94 -6.55
CA VAL A 852 8.49 34.21 -5.11
C VAL A 852 7.55 35.37 -4.86
N ILE A 853 6.61 35.17 -3.93
CA ILE A 853 5.64 36.16 -3.45
C ILE A 853 5.89 36.39 -1.96
N ALA A 854 6.23 37.62 -1.59
CA ALA A 854 6.53 37.96 -0.20
C ALA A 854 5.29 37.89 0.70
N GLY A 855 5.48 37.76 2.01
CA GLY A 855 4.38 37.84 2.98
C GLY A 855 3.69 39.21 2.92
N GLY A 856 2.36 39.23 2.84
CA GLY A 856 1.55 40.44 2.70
C GLY A 856 1.53 41.05 1.30
N GLU A 857 2.27 40.50 0.33
CA GLU A 857 2.33 41.03 -1.03
C GLU A 857 1.00 40.85 -1.76
N CYS A 858 0.50 41.91 -2.38
CA CYS A 858 -0.67 41.91 -3.27
C CYS A 858 -0.23 42.55 -4.60
N SER A 859 -0.15 41.74 -5.65
CA SER A 859 0.44 42.12 -6.93
C SER A 859 -0.26 41.44 -8.10
N ARG A 860 -0.30 42.11 -9.24
CA ARG A 860 -0.54 41.52 -10.55
C ARG A 860 0.78 41.08 -11.15
N MET A 861 0.82 39.83 -11.60
CA MET A 861 2.01 39.20 -12.13
C MET A 861 1.87 38.99 -13.63
N TYR A 862 2.93 39.31 -14.37
CA TYR A 862 3.04 39.05 -15.81
C TYR A 862 4.22 38.12 -16.05
N VAL A 863 3.94 36.91 -16.54
CA VAL A 863 4.97 35.90 -16.78
C VAL A 863 5.04 35.55 -18.27
N PRO A 864 6.16 35.86 -18.96
CA PRO A 864 6.34 35.50 -20.36
C PRO A 864 6.47 33.99 -20.52
N ILE A 865 5.82 33.44 -21.54
CA ILE A 865 5.84 32.01 -21.88
C ILE A 865 6.18 31.84 -23.38
N PRO A 866 6.93 30.79 -23.75
CA PRO A 866 7.51 30.65 -25.09
C PRO A 866 6.49 30.26 -26.18
N TYR A 867 5.24 29.95 -25.82
CA TYR A 867 4.20 29.58 -26.77
C TYR A 867 2.81 29.88 -26.22
N LYS A 868 1.83 30.00 -27.11
CA LYS A 868 0.41 30.10 -26.75
C LYS A 868 -0.13 28.73 -26.36
N THR A 869 -0.84 28.65 -25.25
CA THR A 869 -1.47 27.41 -24.77
C THR A 869 -2.99 27.55 -24.65
N GLU A 870 -3.68 26.40 -24.65
CA GLU A 870 -5.11 26.28 -24.38
C GLU A 870 -5.41 26.21 -22.88
N GLU A 871 -4.42 25.93 -22.02
CA GLU A 871 -4.61 25.76 -20.58
C GLU A 871 -3.39 26.21 -19.79
N ILE A 872 -3.62 27.07 -18.78
CA ILE A 872 -2.63 27.48 -17.79
C ILE A 872 -3.04 26.97 -16.42
N ILE A 873 -2.07 26.41 -15.69
CA ILE A 873 -2.23 25.95 -14.32
C ILE A 873 -1.30 26.76 -13.42
N VAL A 874 -1.86 27.37 -12.39
CA VAL A 874 -1.13 28.05 -11.31
C VAL A 874 -1.11 27.12 -10.10
N HIS A 875 0.09 26.72 -9.68
CA HIS A 875 0.32 25.83 -8.55
C HIS A 875 0.88 26.61 -7.36
N THR A 876 0.23 26.53 -6.20
CA THR A 876 0.63 27.26 -4.98
C THR A 876 1.73 26.57 -4.17
N ASN A 877 2.15 25.37 -4.59
CA ASN A 877 3.18 24.55 -3.95
C ASN A 877 2.87 24.33 -2.46
N LEU A 878 3.89 24.37 -1.60
CA LEU A 878 3.75 24.22 -0.16
C LEU A 878 3.06 25.45 0.45
N SER A 879 1.72 25.46 0.45
CA SER A 879 0.86 26.51 1.00
C SER A 879 -0.34 25.91 1.73
N ALA A 880 -1.08 26.73 2.47
CA ALA A 880 -2.31 26.28 3.12
C ALA A 880 -3.50 26.14 2.13
N ASN A 881 -3.29 26.33 0.83
CA ASN A 881 -4.32 26.23 -0.19
C ASN A 881 -4.63 24.76 -0.47
N ILE A 882 -5.91 24.38 -0.36
CA ILE A 882 -6.36 23.01 -0.59
C ILE A 882 -7.57 23.02 -1.54
N PRO A 883 -7.48 22.41 -2.73
CA PRO A 883 -6.26 21.90 -3.38
C PRO A 883 -5.29 23.02 -3.79
N GLN A 884 -4.06 22.68 -4.16
CA GLN A 884 -2.98 23.64 -4.49
C GLN A 884 -3.04 24.20 -5.93
N VAL A 885 -4.01 23.77 -6.75
CA VAL A 885 -4.04 24.02 -8.20
C VAL A 885 -5.17 24.94 -8.64
N TYR A 886 -4.87 25.94 -9.46
CA TYR A 886 -5.85 26.80 -10.14
C TYR A 886 -5.66 26.63 -11.65
N SER A 887 -6.66 26.12 -12.38
CA SER A 887 -6.58 25.98 -13.84
C SER A 887 -7.48 26.99 -14.55
N ARG A 888 -6.99 27.50 -15.68
CA ARG A 888 -7.78 28.27 -16.64
C ARG A 888 -7.56 27.79 -18.06
N GLN A 889 -8.67 27.46 -18.73
CA GLN A 889 -8.71 27.14 -20.16
C GLN A 889 -9.05 28.37 -21.00
N PHE A 890 -8.44 28.46 -22.18
CA PHE A 890 -8.56 29.54 -23.14
C PHE A 890 -9.16 29.03 -24.45
N TRP A 891 -10.33 29.55 -24.83
CA TRP A 891 -11.07 29.13 -26.03
C TRP A 891 -11.21 30.24 -27.09
N THR A 892 -10.61 31.40 -26.84
CA THR A 892 -10.79 32.63 -27.64
C THR A 892 -9.46 33.18 -28.15
N ARG A 893 -9.53 33.98 -29.23
CA ARG A 893 -8.37 34.66 -29.81
C ARG A 893 -7.77 35.63 -28.78
N LEU A 894 -6.46 35.53 -28.57
CA LEU A 894 -5.72 36.34 -27.60
C LEU A 894 -5.56 37.79 -28.08
N GLU A 895 -5.70 38.72 -27.14
CA GLU A 895 -5.46 40.15 -27.33
C GLU A 895 -3.97 40.50 -27.11
N PRO A 896 -3.46 41.62 -27.67
CA PRO A 896 -2.10 42.07 -27.40
C PRO A 896 -1.93 42.52 -25.94
N LEU A 897 -0.72 42.32 -25.40
CA LEU A 897 -0.37 42.64 -24.02
C LEU A 897 -0.62 44.15 -23.69
N PRO A 898 -1.34 44.46 -22.61
CA PRO A 898 -1.65 45.86 -22.24
C PRO A 898 -0.48 46.62 -21.61
N SER A 899 0.48 45.94 -20.97
CA SER A 899 1.61 46.54 -20.23
C SER A 899 2.84 45.62 -20.23
N HIS A 900 4.05 46.18 -20.30
CA HIS A 900 5.32 45.43 -20.28
C HIS A 900 5.98 45.35 -18.87
N VAL A 901 5.23 45.62 -17.80
CA VAL A 901 5.73 45.54 -16.43
C VAL A 901 5.60 44.09 -15.94
N GLU A 902 6.65 43.50 -15.37
CA GLU A 902 6.59 42.10 -14.87
C GLU A 902 5.73 41.94 -13.61
N ARG A 903 5.69 42.97 -12.76
CA ARG A 903 5.01 42.96 -11.46
C ARG A 903 4.43 44.33 -11.16
N GLU A 904 3.11 44.40 -10.98
CA GLU A 904 2.38 45.63 -10.64
C GLU A 904 1.72 45.49 -9.26
N PRO A 905 1.94 46.40 -8.30
CA PRO A 905 1.30 46.33 -6.99
C PRO A 905 -0.21 46.56 -7.09
N LEU A 906 -0.99 45.75 -6.37
CA LEU A 906 -2.45 45.84 -6.28
C LEU A 906 -2.91 46.19 -4.86
N ASP A 907 -4.09 46.78 -4.74
CA ASP A 907 -4.77 46.94 -3.45
C ASP A 907 -5.55 45.67 -3.09
N THR A 908 -5.46 45.24 -1.82
CA THR A 908 -6.12 44.01 -1.33
C THR A 908 -7.63 44.01 -1.53
N SER A 909 -8.27 45.18 -1.67
CA SER A 909 -9.70 45.31 -1.94
C SER A 909 -10.16 44.60 -3.23
N CYS A 910 -9.26 44.30 -4.18
CA CYS A 910 -9.63 43.51 -5.36
C CYS A 910 -9.98 42.05 -5.05
N PHE A 911 -9.54 41.51 -3.91
CA PHE A 911 -9.86 40.16 -3.45
C PHE A 911 -11.01 40.11 -2.45
N LEU A 912 -11.46 41.27 -1.95
CA LEU A 912 -12.54 41.37 -0.99
C LEU A 912 -13.88 41.51 -1.73
N ALA A 913 -14.92 40.86 -1.21
CA ALA A 913 -16.27 41.06 -1.70
C ALA A 913 -16.62 42.56 -1.64
N SER A 914 -17.34 43.05 -2.65
CA SER A 914 -17.77 44.45 -2.65
C SER A 914 -18.71 44.71 -1.47
N ALA A 915 -18.83 45.95 -0.99
CA ALA A 915 -19.70 46.30 0.15
C ALA A 915 -21.20 45.98 -0.06
N LYS A 916 -21.59 45.59 -1.29
CA LYS A 916 -22.93 45.18 -1.68
C LYS A 916 -23.10 43.66 -1.81
N GLU A 917 -22.01 42.89 -1.69
CA GLU A 917 -21.99 41.44 -1.85
C GLU A 917 -21.81 40.75 -0.49
N TYR A 918 -22.69 39.80 -0.21
CA TYR A 918 -22.66 38.98 0.98
C TYR A 918 -22.51 37.54 0.53
N ILE A 919 -21.40 36.88 0.87
CA ILE A 919 -21.09 35.51 0.43
C ILE A 919 -20.99 34.62 1.66
N VAL A 920 -21.64 33.46 1.62
CA VAL A 920 -21.50 32.40 2.61
C VAL A 920 -21.00 31.16 1.90
N ASP A 921 -19.77 30.79 2.21
CA ASP A 921 -19.08 29.59 1.74
C ASP A 921 -19.35 28.38 2.65
N ASP A 922 -19.07 27.16 2.22
CA ASP A 922 -19.34 25.95 3.01
C ASP A 922 -18.45 25.81 4.26
N GLU A 923 -17.31 26.50 4.30
CA GLU A 923 -16.44 26.64 5.48
C GLU A 923 -16.81 27.84 6.37
N SER A 924 -17.78 28.68 5.96
CA SER A 924 -18.20 29.84 6.74
C SER A 924 -19.03 29.46 7.96
N ALA A 925 -18.96 30.26 9.03
CA ALA A 925 -19.78 30.06 10.23
C ALA A 925 -21.30 30.09 9.96
N GLY A 926 -21.73 30.68 8.83
CA GLY A 926 -23.12 30.70 8.36
C GLY A 926 -23.60 29.42 7.68
N PHE A 927 -22.73 28.44 7.42
CA PHE A 927 -23.09 27.16 6.79
C PHE A 927 -23.40 26.07 7.82
N ARG A 928 -24.42 25.24 7.53
CA ARG A 928 -24.79 24.12 8.42
C ARG A 928 -25.41 22.94 7.67
N VAL A 929 -25.06 21.73 8.11
CA VAL A 929 -25.70 20.46 7.71
C VAL A 929 -26.80 20.05 8.70
N VAL A 930 -27.98 19.67 8.20
CA VAL A 930 -29.12 19.18 9.01
C VAL A 930 -29.52 17.74 8.63
N GLU A 931 -29.40 16.81 9.59
CA GLU A 931 -29.71 15.37 9.42
C GLU A 931 -30.11 14.65 10.73
N GLU A 932 -30.80 13.49 10.64
CA GLU A 932 -31.24 12.69 11.80
C GLU A 932 -30.08 11.92 12.49
N LYS A 933 -29.95 12.07 13.82
CA LYS A 933 -28.88 11.47 14.65
C LYS A 933 -28.78 9.94 14.62
N SER A 934 -29.86 9.21 14.34
CA SER A 934 -29.92 7.73 14.43
C SER A 934 -29.12 7.01 13.33
N ARG A 935 -29.03 7.59 12.13
CA ARG A 935 -28.29 7.01 10.99
C ARG A 935 -26.77 7.11 11.14
N ARG A 936 -26.28 8.17 11.79
CA ARG A 936 -24.84 8.42 11.98
C ARG A 936 -24.19 7.42 12.95
N LEU A 937 -24.91 7.04 14.02
CA LEU A 937 -24.44 6.08 15.04
C LEU A 937 -24.29 4.64 14.50
N PHE A 938 -25.20 4.18 13.64
CA PHE A 938 -25.15 2.82 13.07
C PHE A 938 -23.97 2.62 12.13
N MET A 939 -23.62 3.64 11.34
CA MET A 939 -22.48 3.58 10.41
C MET A 939 -21.13 3.69 11.13
N HIS A 940 -21.04 4.53 12.16
CA HIS A 940 -19.82 4.71 12.97
C HIS A 940 -19.44 3.46 13.78
N ALA A 941 -20.38 2.53 14.00
CA ALA A 941 -20.13 1.24 14.64
C ALA A 941 -19.64 0.15 13.67
N LEU A 942 -19.80 0.34 12.36
CA LEU A 942 -19.39 -0.59 11.30
C LEU A 942 -18.05 -0.19 10.65
N SER A 943 -17.62 1.07 10.79
CA SER A 943 -16.31 1.57 10.35
C SER A 943 -15.27 1.46 11.47
N LEU A 944 -14.19 0.70 11.23
CA LEU A 944 -13.05 0.57 12.15
C LEU A 944 -12.02 1.71 12.03
N ASP A 945 -12.14 2.57 11.00
CA ASP A 945 -11.32 3.79 10.90
C ASP A 945 -11.81 4.80 11.93
N LYS A 946 -11.00 4.98 12.97
CA LYS A 946 -11.22 5.97 14.04
C LYS A 946 -10.69 7.36 13.69
N ASP A 947 -10.06 7.52 12.53
CA ASP A 947 -9.59 8.82 12.09
C ASP A 947 -10.73 9.55 11.38
N THR A 948 -11.28 10.54 12.07
CA THR A 948 -12.30 11.44 11.52
C THR A 948 -11.67 12.34 10.47
N VAL A 949 -11.47 11.80 9.26
CA VAL A 949 -11.08 12.60 8.10
C VAL A 949 -12.18 13.62 7.85
N LYS A 950 -11.85 14.92 7.92
CA LYS A 950 -12.81 16.02 7.73
C LYS A 950 -13.44 15.99 6.33
N TYR A 951 -12.67 15.60 5.32
CA TYR A 951 -13.06 15.60 3.91
C TYR A 951 -12.99 14.19 3.31
N GLY A 952 -14.11 13.66 2.82
CA GLY A 952 -14.20 12.37 2.15
C GLY A 952 -13.60 12.38 0.73
N SER A 953 -13.39 11.18 0.20
CA SER A 953 -12.81 10.89 -1.13
C SER A 953 -13.89 10.70 -2.21
N SER A 954 -13.47 10.69 -3.47
CA SER A 954 -14.33 10.35 -4.63
C SER A 954 -15.09 9.01 -4.48
N ILE A 955 -14.47 8.03 -3.80
CA ILE A 955 -15.03 6.70 -3.55
C ILE A 955 -16.25 6.76 -2.62
N ASP A 956 -16.28 7.71 -1.69
CA ASP A 956 -17.39 7.86 -0.74
C ASP A 956 -18.69 8.22 -1.47
N PHE A 957 -18.58 8.98 -2.56
CA PHE A 957 -19.69 9.32 -3.45
C PHE A 957 -20.10 8.17 -4.38
N LEU A 958 -19.13 7.42 -4.91
CA LEU A 958 -19.38 6.31 -5.85
C LEU A 958 -20.01 5.07 -5.18
N LEU A 959 -19.57 4.72 -3.97
CA LEU A 959 -20.04 3.52 -3.28
C LEU A 959 -21.36 3.73 -2.50
N LYS A 960 -21.97 4.92 -2.55
CA LYS A 960 -23.19 5.29 -1.81
C LYS A 960 -23.09 4.93 -0.31
N LYS A 961 -21.87 5.01 0.25
CA LYS A 961 -21.57 4.51 1.60
C LYS A 961 -22.04 5.43 2.71
N SER A 962 -22.27 6.71 2.43
CA SER A 962 -22.79 7.64 3.42
C SER A 962 -24.27 7.94 3.16
N PRO A 963 -25.19 7.59 4.09
CA PRO A 963 -26.56 8.10 4.05
C PRO A 963 -26.66 9.60 4.45
N GLY A 964 -25.54 10.24 4.81
CA GLY A 964 -25.40 11.63 5.23
C GLY A 964 -24.72 12.53 4.20
N TRP A 965 -24.61 13.83 4.50
CA TRP A 965 -23.80 14.76 3.69
C TRP A 965 -22.32 14.55 3.99
N VAL A 966 -21.49 14.52 2.96
CA VAL A 966 -20.03 14.31 3.06
C VAL A 966 -19.33 15.55 2.53
N ALA A 967 -18.51 16.19 3.37
CA ALA A 967 -17.62 17.27 2.94
C ALA A 967 -16.48 16.69 2.11
N SER A 968 -16.02 17.40 1.08
CA SER A 968 -14.90 17.02 0.23
C SER A 968 -14.26 18.27 -0.40
N VAL A 969 -13.13 18.13 -1.07
CA VAL A 969 -12.42 19.23 -1.73
C VAL A 969 -12.34 19.00 -3.23
N PHE A 970 -12.38 20.09 -4.00
CA PHE A 970 -12.31 20.05 -5.46
C PHE A 970 -11.75 21.37 -6.00
N SER A 971 -10.85 21.31 -6.98
CA SER A 971 -10.20 22.49 -7.56
C SER A 971 -11.19 23.49 -8.18
N GLY A 972 -12.36 23.02 -8.61
CA GLY A 972 -13.44 23.84 -9.15
C GLY A 972 -14.46 24.32 -8.13
N ALA A 973 -14.31 24.03 -6.83
CA ALA A 973 -15.20 24.56 -5.79
C ALA A 973 -14.83 26.01 -5.41
N TYR A 974 -15.75 26.73 -4.78
CA TYR A 974 -15.48 28.06 -4.23
C TYR A 974 -14.79 27.96 -2.86
N GLY A 975 -14.13 29.05 -2.44
CA GLY A 975 -13.48 29.15 -1.13
C GLY A 975 -11.99 29.52 -1.21
N ASN A 976 -11.48 30.10 -0.12
CA ASN A 976 -10.05 30.38 0.09
C ASN A 976 -9.73 30.35 1.60
N PRO A 977 -8.62 29.73 2.04
CA PRO A 977 -7.64 28.99 1.22
C PRO A 977 -8.13 27.58 0.84
N VAL A 978 -9.22 27.10 1.42
CA VAL A 978 -9.81 25.79 1.13
C VAL A 978 -10.96 25.94 0.14
N ARG A 979 -10.95 25.14 -0.92
CA ARG A 979 -12.04 25.02 -1.91
C ARG A 979 -12.78 23.70 -1.71
N SER A 980 -13.80 23.74 -0.85
CA SER A 980 -14.57 22.58 -0.42
C SER A 980 -16.02 22.62 -0.88
N PHE A 981 -16.67 21.46 -0.80
CA PHE A 981 -18.09 21.32 -1.05
C PHE A 981 -18.65 20.16 -0.23
N HIS A 982 -19.97 20.09 -0.10
CA HIS A 982 -20.70 18.98 0.51
C HIS A 982 -21.50 18.21 -0.53
N GLY A 983 -21.36 16.88 -0.56
CA GLY A 983 -22.09 16.01 -1.48
C GLY A 983 -22.98 14.97 -0.78
N LYS A 984 -24.09 14.60 -1.41
CA LYS A 984 -25.01 13.56 -0.91
C LYS A 984 -25.81 12.90 -2.04
N THR A 985 -26.16 11.62 -1.88
CA THR A 985 -27.13 10.95 -2.77
C THR A 985 -28.56 11.38 -2.45
N ALA A 986 -29.35 11.70 -3.47
CA ALA A 986 -30.74 12.11 -3.38
C ALA A 986 -31.58 11.15 -2.53
N GLY A 987 -32.25 11.71 -1.53
CA GLY A 987 -33.13 11.05 -0.58
C GLY A 987 -34.59 11.49 -0.75
N LYS A 988 -35.29 11.60 0.39
CA LYS A 988 -36.73 11.95 0.42
C LYS A 988 -36.98 13.44 0.71
N GLY A 989 -35.94 14.26 0.87
CA GLY A 989 -36.06 15.66 1.30
C GLY A 989 -36.09 15.85 2.82
N ASN A 990 -35.63 14.88 3.61
CA ASN A 990 -35.61 14.96 5.08
C ASN A 990 -34.25 15.45 5.62
N SER A 991 -33.31 15.77 4.73
CA SER A 991 -31.98 16.29 5.06
C SER A 991 -31.65 17.42 4.09
N TRP A 992 -31.01 18.46 4.60
CA TRP A 992 -30.63 19.63 3.79
C TRP A 992 -29.36 20.27 4.36
N VAL A 993 -28.79 21.16 3.56
CA VAL A 993 -27.78 22.13 4.01
C VAL A 993 -28.36 23.53 3.96
N GLU A 994 -27.86 24.43 4.80
CA GLU A 994 -28.33 25.80 4.88
C GLU A 994 -27.20 26.81 4.97
N TRP A 995 -27.33 27.93 4.25
CA TRP A 995 -26.45 29.10 4.29
C TRP A 995 -27.23 30.28 4.90
N GLU A 996 -26.74 30.82 6.01
CA GLU A 996 -27.34 31.93 6.75
C GLU A 996 -26.41 33.16 6.78
N THR A 997 -26.94 34.34 6.48
CA THR A 997 -26.23 35.62 6.64
C THR A 997 -27.16 36.73 7.13
N GLU A 998 -26.62 37.85 7.57
CA GLU A 998 -27.36 39.02 8.04
C GLU A 998 -27.21 40.20 7.07
N LEU A 999 -28.33 40.61 6.46
CA LEU A 999 -28.37 41.73 5.52
C LEU A 999 -28.56 43.05 6.28
N PRO A 1000 -27.68 44.06 6.10
CA PRO A 1000 -27.69 45.28 6.91
C PRO A 1000 -28.83 46.25 6.57
N GLU A 1001 -29.43 46.12 5.38
CA GLU A 1001 -30.47 47.00 4.84
C GLU A 1001 -31.48 46.21 4.00
N ALA A 1002 -32.75 46.64 4.00
CA ALA A 1002 -33.76 46.10 3.10
C ALA A 1002 -33.51 46.57 1.65
N GLY A 1003 -33.93 45.78 0.66
CA GLY A 1003 -33.84 46.14 -0.76
C GLY A 1003 -33.96 44.95 -1.70
N GLU A 1004 -33.74 45.18 -3.00
CA GLU A 1004 -33.64 44.13 -4.00
C GLU A 1004 -32.24 43.50 -3.99
N TYR A 1005 -32.20 42.18 -3.81
CA TYR A 1005 -30.98 41.39 -3.84
C TYR A 1005 -31.07 40.35 -4.96
N GLU A 1006 -30.05 40.30 -5.79
CA GLU A 1006 -29.84 39.17 -6.70
C GLU A 1006 -29.12 38.05 -5.97
N VAL A 1007 -29.69 36.85 -5.99
CA VAL A 1007 -29.17 35.70 -5.27
C VAL A 1007 -28.51 34.75 -6.27
N PHE A 1008 -27.32 34.28 -5.93
CA PHE A 1008 -26.53 33.35 -6.72
C PHE A 1008 -26.18 32.12 -5.89
N VAL A 1009 -26.16 30.96 -6.54
CA VAL A 1009 -25.59 29.72 -5.98
C VAL A 1009 -24.36 29.35 -6.79
N TYR A 1010 -23.32 28.83 -6.15
CA TYR A 1010 -22.15 28.34 -6.86
C TYR A 1010 -22.39 26.89 -7.28
N GLN A 1011 -22.21 26.58 -8.57
CA GLN A 1011 -22.38 25.21 -9.10
C GLN A 1011 -21.09 24.73 -9.75
N THR A 1012 -20.72 23.50 -9.42
CA THR A 1012 -19.54 22.80 -9.94
C THR A 1012 -19.89 21.85 -11.09
N ASP A 1013 -18.87 21.46 -11.87
CA ASP A 1013 -18.98 20.51 -12.97
C ASP A 1013 -19.11 19.03 -12.54
N LEU A 1014 -19.14 18.76 -11.23
CA LEU A 1014 -19.13 17.42 -10.64
C LEU A 1014 -20.26 16.51 -11.14
N ASN A 1015 -21.41 17.10 -11.50
CA ASN A 1015 -22.52 16.35 -12.10
C ASN A 1015 -22.11 15.63 -13.38
N LYS A 1016 -21.35 16.31 -14.26
CA LYS A 1016 -20.88 15.72 -15.51
C LYS A 1016 -19.84 14.64 -15.27
N ARG A 1017 -19.02 14.78 -14.23
CA ARG A 1017 -17.96 13.82 -13.90
C ARG A 1017 -18.53 12.50 -13.38
N PHE A 1018 -19.43 12.55 -12.39
CA PHE A 1018 -19.95 11.35 -11.75
C PHE A 1018 -21.20 10.77 -12.40
N GLN A 1019 -21.96 11.58 -13.13
CA GLN A 1019 -23.31 11.23 -13.57
C GLN A 1019 -23.50 11.41 -15.08
N PHE A 1020 -22.42 11.29 -15.87
CA PHE A 1020 -22.36 11.55 -17.31
C PHE A 1020 -23.46 10.89 -18.18
N ASN A 1021 -24.09 9.83 -17.70
CA ASN A 1021 -25.19 9.12 -18.40
C ASN A 1021 -26.58 9.72 -18.17
N ALA A 1022 -26.74 10.73 -17.31
CA ALA A 1022 -28.04 11.33 -17.03
C ALA A 1022 -28.32 12.54 -17.92
N ASP A 1023 -29.54 12.66 -18.42
CA ASP A 1023 -29.95 13.74 -19.33
C ASP A 1023 -30.31 15.05 -18.60
N LEU A 1024 -30.70 14.96 -17.33
CA LEU A 1024 -31.21 16.05 -16.51
C LEU A 1024 -30.88 15.86 -15.03
N TYR A 1025 -30.44 16.92 -14.36
CA TYR A 1025 -30.23 16.99 -12.91
C TYR A 1025 -31.12 18.09 -12.33
N SER A 1026 -31.75 17.86 -11.18
CA SER A 1026 -32.56 18.88 -10.49
C SER A 1026 -32.04 19.15 -9.09
N TYR A 1027 -31.98 20.42 -8.71
CA TYR A 1027 -31.62 20.92 -7.38
C TYR A 1027 -32.79 21.69 -6.79
N TYR A 1028 -33.13 21.42 -5.53
CA TYR A 1028 -34.29 22.01 -4.85
C TYR A 1028 -33.83 22.91 -3.71
N TYR A 1029 -33.99 24.22 -3.90
CA TYR A 1029 -33.67 25.24 -2.91
C TYR A 1029 -34.92 25.89 -2.32
N THR A 1030 -34.80 26.43 -1.11
CA THR A 1030 -35.80 27.32 -0.51
C THR A 1030 -35.09 28.54 0.09
N LEU A 1031 -35.56 29.73 -0.26
CA LEU A 1031 -35.12 31.00 0.33
C LEU A 1031 -36.07 31.36 1.48
N GLU A 1032 -35.52 31.63 2.66
CA GLU A 1032 -36.25 31.92 3.90
C GLU A 1032 -35.75 33.22 4.54
N GLN A 1033 -36.66 33.96 5.18
CA GLN A 1033 -36.34 35.13 5.98
C GLN A 1033 -37.22 35.13 7.25
N GLY A 1034 -36.60 34.93 8.41
CA GLY A 1034 -37.32 34.67 9.67
C GLY A 1034 -37.89 33.25 9.74
N ASP A 1035 -39.11 33.08 10.27
CA ASP A 1035 -39.82 31.79 10.36
C ASP A 1035 -40.68 31.48 9.12
N LEU A 1036 -40.54 32.26 8.04
CA LEU A 1036 -41.35 32.17 6.84
C LEU A 1036 -40.49 31.76 5.64
N ASN A 1037 -40.91 30.70 4.96
CA ASN A 1037 -40.45 30.41 3.60
C ASN A 1037 -40.82 31.61 2.73
N VAL A 1038 -39.97 32.03 1.81
CA VAL A 1038 -40.22 33.18 0.91
C VAL A 1038 -40.44 32.69 -0.51
N VAL A 1039 -39.58 31.79 -1.01
CA VAL A 1039 -39.62 31.24 -2.37
C VAL A 1039 -39.06 29.82 -2.41
N ASP A 1040 -39.73 28.90 -3.11
CA ASP A 1040 -39.18 27.60 -3.52
C ASP A 1040 -38.56 27.71 -4.92
N ILE A 1041 -37.34 27.21 -5.08
CA ILE A 1041 -36.53 27.36 -6.29
C ILE A 1041 -36.10 25.97 -6.77
N VAL A 1042 -36.41 25.61 -8.01
CA VAL A 1042 -35.95 24.39 -8.67
C VAL A 1042 -35.00 24.77 -9.79
N VAL A 1043 -33.76 24.32 -9.70
CA VAL A 1043 -32.72 24.52 -10.73
C VAL A 1043 -32.52 23.20 -11.47
N ASP A 1044 -33.00 23.14 -12.72
CA ASP A 1044 -32.80 22.02 -13.62
C ASP A 1044 -31.61 22.29 -14.54
N VAL A 1045 -30.72 21.31 -14.70
CA VAL A 1045 -29.50 21.39 -15.52
C VAL A 1045 -29.48 20.22 -16.50
N ASN A 1046 -29.37 20.49 -17.80
CA ASN A 1046 -29.23 19.44 -18.81
C ASN A 1046 -27.77 19.24 -19.24
N GLN A 1047 -27.50 18.23 -20.08
CA GLN A 1047 -26.14 17.94 -20.57
C GLN A 1047 -25.49 19.05 -21.41
N ARG A 1048 -26.28 20.00 -21.94
CA ARG A 1048 -25.80 21.14 -22.74
C ARG A 1048 -25.56 22.40 -21.90
N ASP A 1049 -25.57 22.27 -20.56
CA ASP A 1049 -25.50 23.38 -19.60
C ASP A 1049 -26.62 24.42 -19.74
N GLU A 1050 -27.73 24.06 -20.37
CA GLU A 1050 -28.93 24.89 -20.31
C GLU A 1050 -29.53 24.73 -18.91
N ARG A 1051 -29.72 25.86 -18.23
CA ARG A 1051 -30.24 25.91 -16.88
C ARG A 1051 -31.65 26.45 -16.92
N LYS A 1052 -32.59 25.69 -16.38
CA LYS A 1052 -33.98 26.08 -16.26
C LYS A 1052 -34.31 26.27 -14.79
N ILE A 1053 -34.58 27.51 -14.40
CA ILE A 1053 -34.86 27.90 -13.02
C ILE A 1053 -36.35 28.16 -12.90
N ARG A 1054 -37.02 27.39 -12.03
CA ARG A 1054 -38.43 27.55 -11.72
C ARG A 1054 -38.54 28.03 -10.29
N THR A 1055 -39.20 29.16 -10.09
CA THR A 1055 -39.37 29.78 -8.78
C THR A 1055 -40.86 29.82 -8.46
N LYS A 1056 -41.20 29.56 -7.19
CA LYS A 1056 -42.57 29.61 -6.69
C LYS A 1056 -42.58 30.44 -5.41
N GLU A 1057 -43.21 31.61 -5.48
CA GLU A 1057 -43.33 32.50 -4.33
C GLU A 1057 -44.50 32.09 -3.42
N ASN A 1058 -44.51 32.62 -2.20
CA ASN A 1058 -45.58 32.37 -1.22
C ASN A 1058 -46.99 32.73 -1.68
N ASP A 1059 -47.13 33.72 -2.56
CA ASP A 1059 -48.41 34.13 -3.11
C ASP A 1059 -48.95 33.15 -4.18
N GLY A 1060 -48.17 32.12 -4.50
CA GLY A 1060 -48.48 31.10 -5.50
C GLY A 1060 -48.06 31.47 -6.92
N SER A 1061 -47.39 32.61 -7.13
CA SER A 1061 -46.82 32.97 -8.43
C SER A 1061 -45.67 32.03 -8.79
N GLU A 1062 -45.67 31.57 -10.05
CA GLU A 1062 -44.62 30.71 -10.61
C GLU A 1062 -43.92 31.44 -11.75
N ASN A 1063 -42.62 31.65 -11.63
CA ASN A 1063 -41.79 32.26 -12.66
C ASN A 1063 -40.75 31.25 -13.17
N GLU A 1064 -40.55 31.24 -14.49
CA GLU A 1064 -39.58 30.37 -15.16
C GLU A 1064 -38.58 31.21 -15.95
N ILE A 1065 -37.29 30.97 -15.71
CA ILE A 1065 -36.20 31.62 -16.43
C ILE A 1065 -35.28 30.54 -17.00
N VAL A 1066 -34.97 30.65 -18.28
CA VAL A 1066 -34.03 29.75 -18.97
C VAL A 1066 -32.76 30.53 -19.27
N TYR A 1067 -31.63 30.03 -18.77
CA TYR A 1067 -30.31 30.54 -19.07
C TYR A 1067 -29.61 29.57 -20.02
N SER A 1068 -29.21 30.07 -21.20
CA SER A 1068 -28.23 29.40 -22.04
C SER A 1068 -26.85 29.94 -21.64
N MET A 1069 -26.11 29.20 -20.82
CA MET A 1069 -24.74 29.55 -20.53
C MET A 1069 -23.81 28.91 -21.57
N TYR A 1070 -23.17 29.73 -22.41
CA TYR A 1070 -21.95 29.37 -23.14
C TYR A 1070 -20.70 29.60 -22.26
N GLN A 1071 -20.81 29.45 -20.94
CA GLN A 1071 -19.78 29.85 -19.98
C GLN A 1071 -19.44 28.75 -18.97
N LYS A 1072 -18.32 29.01 -18.28
CA LYS A 1072 -17.36 28.07 -17.69
C LYS A 1072 -17.97 26.96 -16.83
N PRO A 1073 -17.30 25.80 -16.76
CA PRO A 1073 -17.78 24.61 -16.03
C PRO A 1073 -18.09 24.83 -14.53
N ASN A 1074 -17.43 25.79 -13.87
CA ASN A 1074 -17.67 26.14 -12.45
C ASN A 1074 -17.92 27.65 -12.34
N ASP A 1075 -19.11 28.08 -11.91
CA ASP A 1075 -19.47 29.51 -11.86
C ASP A 1075 -20.66 29.82 -10.94
N TRP A 1076 -20.84 31.12 -10.65
CA TRP A 1076 -21.99 31.69 -9.95
C TRP A 1076 -23.24 31.69 -10.85
N VAL A 1077 -24.33 31.16 -10.31
CA VAL A 1077 -25.58 30.94 -11.05
C VAL A 1077 -26.66 31.82 -10.45
N PRO A 1078 -27.19 32.81 -11.19
CA PRO A 1078 -28.30 33.63 -10.68
C PRO A 1078 -29.52 32.74 -10.52
N VAL A 1079 -30.09 32.69 -9.31
CA VAL A 1079 -31.33 31.96 -9.03
C VAL A 1079 -32.56 32.87 -8.94
N GLY A 1080 -32.36 34.18 -8.99
CA GLY A 1080 -33.43 35.18 -9.06
C GLY A 1080 -33.05 36.50 -8.37
N THR A 1081 -33.90 37.51 -8.55
CA THR A 1081 -33.84 38.76 -7.80
C THR A 1081 -35.04 38.83 -6.88
N TYR A 1082 -34.78 39.05 -5.58
CA TYR A 1082 -35.79 39.02 -4.54
C TYR A 1082 -35.70 40.27 -3.67
N TYR A 1083 -36.84 40.81 -3.27
CA TYR A 1083 -36.88 41.86 -2.27
C TYR A 1083 -36.72 41.22 -0.88
N LEU A 1084 -35.64 41.56 -0.18
CA LEU A 1084 -35.31 41.03 1.15
C LEU A 1084 -35.28 42.15 2.17
N GLU A 1085 -35.87 41.89 3.34
CA GLU A 1085 -35.86 42.81 4.47
C GLU A 1085 -34.48 42.87 5.15
N LYS A 1086 -34.28 43.88 5.98
CA LYS A 1086 -33.10 43.94 6.87
C LYS A 1086 -33.17 42.80 7.89
N GLY A 1087 -32.08 42.05 8.05
CA GLY A 1087 -31.94 40.99 9.05
C GLY A 1087 -31.48 39.66 8.46
N LYS A 1088 -31.73 38.57 9.19
CA LYS A 1088 -31.26 37.22 8.83
C LYS A 1088 -31.99 36.67 7.61
N VAL A 1089 -31.22 36.20 6.63
CA VAL A 1089 -31.71 35.47 5.45
C VAL A 1089 -31.06 34.09 5.40
N LYS A 1090 -31.79 33.10 4.91
CA LYS A 1090 -31.32 31.73 4.79
C LYS A 1090 -31.65 31.13 3.43
N MET A 1091 -30.69 30.45 2.83
CA MET A 1091 -30.90 29.58 1.67
C MET A 1091 -30.76 28.12 2.13
N LYS A 1092 -31.70 27.24 1.76
CA LYS A 1092 -31.64 25.80 2.04
C LYS A 1092 -31.54 25.01 0.74
N LEU A 1093 -30.74 23.94 0.71
CA LEU A 1093 -30.70 22.96 -0.38
C LEU A 1093 -31.06 21.57 0.14
N TYR A 1094 -32.17 21.00 -0.35
CA TYR A 1094 -32.67 19.70 0.10
C TYR A 1094 -32.01 18.53 -0.63
N ASP A 1095 -31.98 17.36 0.01
CA ASP A 1095 -31.55 16.10 -0.57
C ASP A 1095 -32.60 15.51 -1.54
N ARG A 1096 -33.11 16.31 -2.48
CA ARG A 1096 -34.05 15.90 -3.54
C ARG A 1096 -33.39 16.03 -4.92
N GLY A 1097 -33.71 15.11 -5.83
CA GLY A 1097 -33.19 15.09 -7.20
C GLY A 1097 -34.25 14.70 -8.22
N ALA A 1098 -33.88 14.74 -9.49
CA ALA A 1098 -34.69 14.32 -10.63
C ALA A 1098 -34.94 12.80 -10.67
N PHE A 1099 -33.99 11.99 -10.17
CA PHE A 1099 -34.09 10.53 -10.18
C PHE A 1099 -33.49 9.88 -8.91
N PRO A 1100 -33.92 8.64 -8.56
CA PRO A 1100 -33.34 7.90 -7.45
C PRO A 1100 -31.85 7.63 -7.66
N GLY A 1101 -31.02 8.07 -6.71
CA GLY A 1101 -29.57 7.89 -6.79
C GLY A 1101 -28.80 9.05 -7.42
N GLN A 1102 -29.45 10.15 -7.81
CA GLN A 1102 -28.77 11.38 -8.22
C GLN A 1102 -27.82 11.87 -7.11
N LEU A 1103 -26.62 12.33 -7.43
CA LEU A 1103 -25.74 13.05 -6.50
C LEU A 1103 -26.07 14.55 -6.52
N ILE A 1104 -26.12 15.14 -5.33
CA ILE A 1104 -26.42 16.55 -5.06
C ILE A 1104 -25.19 17.15 -4.39
N PHE A 1105 -24.75 18.30 -4.90
CA PHE A 1105 -23.58 19.03 -4.42
C PHE A 1105 -23.96 20.43 -3.91
N ALA A 1106 -23.33 20.84 -2.82
CA ALA A 1106 -23.55 22.12 -2.14
C ALA A 1106 -22.20 22.80 -1.88
N ASP A 1107 -22.08 24.07 -2.25
CA ASP A 1107 -20.84 24.83 -2.18
C ASP A 1107 -21.12 26.20 -1.51
N ALA A 1108 -21.26 27.29 -2.26
CA ALA A 1108 -21.47 28.63 -1.72
C ALA A 1108 -22.74 29.34 -2.22
N VAL A 1109 -23.21 30.34 -1.47
CA VAL A 1109 -24.34 31.24 -1.82
C VAL A 1109 -23.91 32.71 -1.70
N LYS A 1110 -24.32 33.53 -2.67
CA LYS A 1110 -24.04 34.97 -2.72
C LYS A 1110 -25.32 35.80 -2.87
N TRP A 1111 -25.45 36.85 -2.07
CA TRP A 1111 -26.50 37.87 -2.18
C TRP A 1111 -25.88 39.19 -2.61
N VAL A 1112 -26.36 39.78 -3.71
CA VAL A 1112 -25.84 41.03 -4.29
C VAL A 1112 -26.92 42.09 -4.25
N LYS A 1113 -26.72 43.16 -3.48
CA LYS A 1113 -27.66 44.29 -3.45
C LYS A 1113 -27.61 45.06 -4.76
N LYS A 1114 -28.75 45.28 -5.41
CA LYS A 1114 -28.84 46.10 -6.63
C LYS A 1114 -28.66 47.60 -6.32
#